data_AF-A0A8S1R6B6-F1
#
_entry.id   AF-A0A8S1R6B6-F1
#
_cell.length_a   1.000
_cell.length_b   1.000
_cell.length_c   1.000
_cell.angle_alpha   90.00
_cell.angle_beta   90.00
_cell.angle_gamma   90.00
#
_symmetry.space_group_name_H-M   'P 1'
#
loop_
_entity.id
_entity.type
_entity.pdbx_description
1 polymer ?
#
loop_
_entity_poly.entity_id
_entity_poly.type
_entity_poly.pdbx_seq_one_letter_code
_entity_poly.pdbx_strand_id
1 'polypeptide(L)'
;MKSIDDYKKIVITLKKKVKQLQQENIDLKKVSSQKVYVYSDRFTAIKQLKKAAKKLGLTPEMFFRAADTKSMEIVTTKRLGDIFKTMAKLHDNYVQELLKVFDVEDSGSITKDEYYQTLEMYQINEEYGSNYNRNSYSKFIYFLKKEQYDGIIGFIKMDPNKLGYITREMFVAFTQSLNNWQQYLTLREIYSAYQYMDISENEQISREEYLQAFDKLPAIPKVGQIQEQKINILRKVLLIKGVKLSSFVLELMLSIQQPELGVTIEVFYNVTKKYLDQKETLALFKLMDHQEKGSIDYDEIMSFYYMTMSYGDSFEILFTVLARKLQAMNISIERYLKQEQIYAETQLTFEQFNLIANDLFNTPNYEISEKLFQALDLDNSGIVSAQEIITYTNESLKEYNLLLRQKTKTQSTLMFEDFDSTQIEIANLDVDEQLLFELKKYKTSFSDKDRFEKFQYILTNEISCLIICLQIVQNIKLNKQKYWEDPEFGSSQTDPYGSNAIYRVENLPIQGWPDAKDICWQRISEICSDWVFMDENGANANDVIQSHYLGDCWLISALTIIASNDKYLVDENDISKGLYPKLFHFFKKYGIIVIKFNKMFRDIYVIIDDRFCTYNNKLLFAECRSEREWWVQIIEKAYAKLHSCYEALTSGDISQALFDFTGIPCTRYIIDNNYNDYDNDKTIQERKEQLLKIFQIAKQSNSLMGCSAHGTGQVLLNGEETGLYKGHAYSILHYFQLKDDQSRIHKLIMLRNPWGFGEWKLKWSDYSIQMSENLDSIKSYFDNEIQRCNQQGVEPPDQYTQGEDGIFIMNFKSFYNIFNTLFYSVNLDDKWSVMRIYDSFNKEHIGTPTLNERSQALYPYRNPKYTIRINHPFPNKRIYITLSQRDGRLDRLAKYPYETKLVKIIMCLFQLQQHETELTKYDSSKKVLDSKLLSSRRDIDMEIFSVQNATYVLIPSAHQPNITGDYVISIYFDFPPNGIIIESNTEQQFLLQPKIFTSLMQNPTLFKLFNQL
;
A
#
# COMPACT_ATOMS: atom_id res chain seq x y z
N MET A 1 46.15 -26.30 -14.61
CA MET A 1 46.50 -26.77 -15.96
C MET A 1 48.01 -26.70 -16.11
N LYS A 2 48.68 -27.82 -16.43
CA LYS A 2 50.14 -27.97 -16.19
C LYS A 2 50.99 -28.17 -17.45
N SER A 3 50.42 -28.12 -18.67
CA SER A 3 51.25 -28.06 -19.90
C SER A 3 50.52 -27.46 -21.09
N ILE A 4 51.28 -26.87 -22.02
CA ILE A 4 50.80 -26.41 -23.34
C ILE A 4 50.16 -27.55 -24.14
N ASP A 5 50.58 -28.80 -23.91
CA ASP A 5 50.05 -29.97 -24.62
C ASP A 5 48.64 -30.35 -24.14
N ASP A 6 48.30 -30.09 -22.87
CA ASP A 6 46.92 -30.25 -22.38
C ASP A 6 45.97 -29.25 -23.06
N TYR A 7 46.45 -28.02 -23.26
CA TYR A 7 45.69 -27.00 -23.98
C TYR A 7 45.50 -27.38 -25.45
N LYS A 8 46.56 -27.88 -26.12
CA LYS A 8 46.44 -28.38 -27.50
C LYS A 8 45.45 -29.54 -27.62
N LYS A 9 45.44 -30.48 -26.66
CA LYS A 9 44.47 -31.59 -26.64
C LYS A 9 43.03 -31.10 -26.49
N ILE A 10 42.80 -30.13 -25.61
CA ILE A 10 41.47 -29.52 -25.44
C ILE A 10 41.05 -28.77 -26.71
N VAL A 11 41.95 -27.97 -27.29
CA VAL A 11 41.67 -27.24 -28.55
C VAL A 11 41.39 -28.20 -29.71
N ILE A 12 42.10 -29.32 -29.82
CA ILE A 12 41.83 -30.35 -30.84
C ILE A 12 40.46 -30.99 -30.60
N THR A 13 40.11 -31.26 -29.34
CA THR A 13 38.82 -31.85 -28.96
C THR A 13 37.67 -30.89 -29.26
N LEU A 14 37.83 -29.60 -28.94
CA LEU A 14 36.85 -28.55 -29.26
C LEU A 14 36.73 -28.34 -30.77
N LYS A 15 37.84 -28.34 -31.51
CA LYS A 15 37.81 -28.26 -32.99
C LYS A 15 37.10 -29.45 -33.61
N LYS A 16 37.28 -30.67 -33.10
CA LYS A 16 36.51 -31.85 -33.55
C LYS A 16 35.02 -31.69 -33.26
N LYS A 17 34.66 -31.21 -32.07
CA LYS A 17 33.25 -31.03 -31.67
C LYS A 17 32.56 -29.94 -32.48
N VAL A 18 33.25 -28.83 -32.77
CA VAL A 18 32.74 -27.78 -33.66
C VAL A 18 32.52 -28.31 -35.08
N LYS A 19 33.45 -29.13 -35.60
CA LYS A 19 33.31 -29.73 -36.94
C LYS A 19 32.13 -30.70 -37.02
N GLN A 20 31.90 -31.47 -35.95
CA GLN A 20 30.74 -32.37 -35.83
C GLN A 20 29.43 -31.59 -35.82
N LEU A 21 29.33 -30.54 -35.00
CA LEU A 21 28.13 -29.69 -34.92
C LEU A 21 27.86 -28.93 -36.23
N GLN A 22 28.90 -28.53 -36.95
CA GLN A 22 28.75 -27.90 -38.26
C GLN A 22 28.21 -28.89 -39.31
N GLN A 23 28.65 -30.15 -39.27
CA GLN A 23 28.14 -31.19 -40.15
C GLN A 23 26.68 -31.53 -39.83
N GLU A 24 26.33 -31.69 -38.55
CA GLU A 24 24.94 -31.90 -38.11
C GLU A 24 24.03 -30.74 -38.55
N ASN A 25 24.51 -29.50 -38.53
CA ASN A 25 23.75 -28.33 -38.96
C ASN A 25 23.58 -28.26 -40.49
N ILE A 26 24.58 -28.73 -41.26
CA ILE A 26 24.47 -28.88 -42.72
C ILE A 26 23.47 -29.98 -43.07
N ASP A 27 23.48 -31.09 -42.34
CA ASP A 27 22.57 -32.21 -42.56
C ASP A 27 21.13 -31.84 -42.16
N LEU A 28 20.93 -31.09 -41.05
CA LEU A 28 19.65 -30.51 -40.68
C LEU A 28 19.12 -29.51 -41.72
N LYS A 29 20.00 -28.70 -42.33
CA LYS A 29 19.61 -27.78 -43.41
C LYS A 29 19.24 -28.50 -44.69
N LYS A 30 19.89 -29.63 -45.02
CA LYS A 30 19.51 -30.49 -46.15
C LYS A 30 18.14 -31.14 -45.91
N VAL A 31 17.86 -31.59 -44.68
CA VAL A 31 16.54 -32.13 -44.27
C VAL A 31 15.45 -31.05 -44.28
N SER A 32 15.79 -29.81 -43.92
CA SER A 32 14.89 -28.65 -43.96
C SER A 32 14.52 -28.22 -45.40
N SER A 33 15.39 -28.47 -46.39
CA SER A 33 15.17 -28.07 -47.79
C SER A 33 14.38 -29.06 -48.64
N GLN A 34 13.96 -30.20 -48.07
CA GLN A 34 13.17 -31.24 -48.76
C GLN A 34 11.81 -31.51 -48.10
N LYS A 35 11.07 -30.48 -47.68
CA LYS A 35 9.64 -30.63 -47.37
C LYS A 35 8.77 -29.71 -48.22
N VAL A 36 8.22 -30.33 -49.26
CA VAL A 36 7.10 -29.88 -50.08
C VAL A 36 5.84 -29.69 -49.21
N TYR A 37 5.04 -28.69 -49.55
CA TYR A 37 3.85 -28.17 -48.89
C TYR A 37 2.75 -29.21 -48.54
N VAL A 38 2.35 -29.26 -47.25
CA VAL A 38 1.04 -29.77 -46.76
C VAL A 38 0.56 -28.95 -45.53
N TYR A 39 0.84 -27.64 -45.48
CA TYR A 39 0.64 -26.83 -44.24
C TYR A 39 -0.61 -25.92 -44.21
N SER A 40 -1.40 -25.77 -45.27
CA SER A 40 -2.54 -24.79 -45.27
C SER A 40 -3.81 -25.30 -44.57
N ASP A 41 -4.16 -26.57 -44.71
CA ASP A 41 -5.49 -27.06 -44.27
C ASP A 41 -5.49 -27.54 -42.80
N ARG A 42 -4.37 -28.09 -42.33
CA ARG A 42 -4.21 -28.64 -40.98
C ARG A 42 -4.26 -27.59 -39.87
N PHE A 43 -3.56 -26.47 -40.04
CA PHE A 43 -3.57 -25.37 -39.07
C PHE A 43 -4.94 -24.69 -39.00
N THR A 44 -5.62 -24.60 -40.14
CA THR A 44 -6.98 -24.06 -40.25
C THR A 44 -7.98 -24.97 -39.54
N ALA A 45 -7.87 -26.29 -39.70
CA ALA A 45 -8.74 -27.27 -39.04
C ALA A 45 -8.59 -27.25 -37.50
N ILE A 46 -7.35 -27.20 -37.00
CA ILE A 46 -7.05 -27.07 -35.56
C ILE A 46 -7.57 -25.75 -34.97
N LYS A 47 -7.48 -24.64 -35.72
CA LYS A 47 -8.05 -23.35 -35.29
C LYS A 47 -9.58 -23.38 -35.23
N GLN A 48 -10.24 -24.11 -36.13
CA GLN A 48 -11.70 -24.31 -36.06
C GLN A 48 -12.10 -25.18 -34.86
N LEU A 49 -11.32 -26.21 -34.53
CA LEU A 49 -11.53 -27.01 -33.32
C LEU A 49 -11.46 -26.14 -32.06
N LYS A 50 -10.44 -25.28 -31.93
CA LYS A 50 -10.33 -24.34 -30.80
C LYS A 50 -11.50 -23.35 -30.75
N LYS A 51 -11.96 -22.85 -31.91
CA LYS A 51 -13.10 -21.93 -31.99
C LYS A 51 -14.42 -22.62 -31.59
N ALA A 52 -14.61 -23.88 -31.98
CA ALA A 52 -15.76 -24.69 -31.59
C ALA A 52 -15.73 -25.01 -30.10
N ALA A 53 -14.56 -25.39 -29.56
CA ALA A 53 -14.33 -25.59 -28.13
C ALA A 53 -14.72 -24.35 -27.33
N LYS A 54 -14.19 -23.18 -27.71
CA LYS A 54 -14.48 -21.89 -27.07
C LYS A 54 -15.95 -21.50 -27.15
N LYS A 55 -16.64 -21.77 -28.26
CA LYS A 55 -18.09 -21.51 -28.40
C LYS A 55 -18.93 -22.38 -27.46
N LEU A 56 -18.45 -23.58 -27.15
CA LEU A 56 -19.10 -24.53 -26.24
C LEU A 56 -18.64 -24.40 -24.78
N GLY A 57 -17.66 -23.53 -24.50
CA GLY A 57 -17.04 -23.42 -23.17
C GLY A 57 -16.22 -24.66 -22.78
N LEU A 58 -15.66 -25.38 -23.75
CA LEU A 58 -14.83 -26.58 -23.56
C LEU A 58 -13.37 -26.29 -23.93
N THR A 59 -12.44 -27.10 -23.43
CA THR A 59 -11.07 -27.15 -23.94
C THR A 59 -10.96 -28.17 -25.08
N PRO A 60 -9.97 -28.05 -25.98
CA PRO A 60 -9.74 -29.01 -27.06
C PRO A 60 -9.50 -30.46 -26.58
N GLU A 61 -8.81 -30.65 -25.46
CA GLU A 61 -8.49 -31.96 -24.84
C GLU A 61 -9.74 -32.71 -24.40
N MET A 62 -10.81 -31.97 -24.04
CA MET A 62 -12.08 -32.55 -23.58
C MET A 62 -12.82 -33.33 -24.67
N PHE A 63 -12.58 -33.03 -25.95
CA PHE A 63 -13.20 -33.81 -27.04
C PHE A 63 -12.64 -35.22 -27.14
N PHE A 64 -11.34 -35.40 -26.85
CA PHE A 64 -10.73 -36.73 -26.79
C PHE A 64 -11.30 -37.55 -25.65
N ARG A 65 -11.43 -36.95 -24.45
CA ARG A 65 -12.05 -37.58 -23.28
C ARG A 65 -13.52 -37.93 -23.52
N ALA A 66 -14.25 -37.09 -24.26
CA ALA A 66 -15.63 -37.38 -24.65
C ALA A 66 -15.71 -38.53 -25.68
N ALA A 67 -14.68 -38.70 -26.52
CA ALA A 67 -14.58 -39.81 -27.46
C ALA A 67 -14.14 -41.11 -26.78
N ASP A 68 -13.30 -41.01 -25.75
CA ASP A 68 -12.79 -42.13 -24.94
C ASP A 68 -13.78 -42.57 -23.86
N THR A 69 -14.95 -42.99 -24.32
CA THR A 69 -16.04 -43.46 -23.44
C THR A 69 -15.73 -44.74 -22.66
N LYS A 70 -14.59 -45.38 -22.96
CA LYS A 70 -14.15 -46.61 -22.32
C LYS A 70 -12.93 -46.40 -21.42
N SER A 71 -12.28 -45.24 -21.47
CA SER A 71 -11.04 -44.94 -20.73
C SER A 71 -9.85 -45.79 -21.17
N MET A 72 -9.82 -46.19 -22.45
CA MET A 72 -8.72 -47.00 -22.98
C MET A 72 -7.52 -46.15 -23.40
N GLU A 73 -7.59 -44.83 -23.22
CA GLU A 73 -6.61 -43.82 -23.67
C GLU A 73 -6.33 -43.87 -25.18
N ILE A 74 -7.17 -44.58 -25.92
CA ILE A 74 -7.08 -44.78 -27.37
C ILE A 74 -8.48 -44.73 -27.93
N VAL A 75 -8.71 -43.83 -28.89
CA VAL A 75 -10.00 -43.67 -29.56
C VAL A 75 -9.85 -43.92 -31.04
N THR A 76 -10.84 -44.56 -31.65
CA THR A 76 -10.79 -44.73 -33.11
C THR A 76 -11.01 -43.38 -33.80
N THR A 77 -10.33 -43.17 -34.93
CA THR A 77 -10.50 -41.95 -35.74
C THR A 77 -11.96 -41.75 -36.12
N LYS A 78 -12.69 -42.84 -36.39
CA LYS A 78 -14.13 -42.81 -36.63
C LYS A 78 -14.91 -42.20 -35.46
N ARG A 79 -14.64 -42.64 -34.23
CA ARG A 79 -15.36 -42.18 -33.04
C ARG A 79 -15.07 -40.72 -32.73
N LEU A 80 -13.80 -40.33 -32.78
CA LEU A 80 -13.40 -38.95 -32.54
C LEU A 80 -13.91 -38.03 -33.66
N GLY A 81 -13.93 -38.51 -34.89
CA GLY A 81 -14.52 -37.84 -36.04
C GLY A 81 -16.02 -37.60 -35.87
N ASP A 82 -16.76 -38.59 -35.40
CA ASP A 82 -18.20 -38.46 -35.11
C ASP A 82 -18.45 -37.40 -34.02
N ILE A 83 -17.61 -37.35 -32.97
CA ILE A 83 -17.67 -36.31 -31.93
C ILE A 83 -17.43 -34.92 -32.52
N PHE A 84 -16.44 -34.75 -33.40
CA PHE A 84 -16.20 -33.46 -34.06
C PHE A 84 -17.34 -33.03 -34.99
N LYS A 85 -17.95 -33.96 -35.72
CA LYS A 85 -19.10 -33.65 -36.58
C LYS A 85 -20.37 -33.35 -35.79
N THR A 86 -20.65 -34.10 -34.74
CA THR A 86 -21.94 -34.03 -34.03
C THR A 86 -21.93 -33.03 -32.88
N MET A 87 -20.86 -33.01 -32.08
CA MET A 87 -20.75 -32.17 -30.88
C MET A 87 -20.13 -30.82 -31.21
N ALA A 88 -19.00 -30.82 -31.92
CA ALA A 88 -18.33 -29.57 -32.32
C ALA A 88 -18.95 -28.93 -33.59
N LYS A 89 -19.85 -29.66 -34.30
CA LYS A 89 -20.51 -29.23 -35.55
C LYS A 89 -19.53 -28.78 -36.63
N LEU A 90 -18.36 -29.42 -36.71
CA LEU A 90 -17.34 -29.11 -37.71
C LEU A 90 -17.69 -29.73 -39.07
N HIS A 91 -17.39 -28.99 -40.15
CA HIS A 91 -17.60 -29.46 -41.51
C HIS A 91 -16.69 -30.66 -41.84
N ASP A 92 -17.17 -31.59 -42.67
CA ASP A 92 -16.49 -32.86 -42.96
C ASP A 92 -15.03 -32.70 -43.39
N ASN A 93 -14.74 -31.71 -44.24
CA ASN A 93 -13.38 -31.41 -44.68
C ASN A 93 -12.43 -31.08 -43.50
N TYR A 94 -12.91 -30.35 -42.48
CA TYR A 94 -12.09 -30.05 -41.30
C TYR A 94 -11.94 -31.26 -40.39
N VAL A 95 -12.98 -32.09 -40.28
CA VAL A 95 -12.89 -33.32 -39.48
C VAL A 95 -11.87 -34.29 -40.06
N GLN A 96 -11.87 -34.48 -41.37
CA GLN A 96 -10.88 -35.35 -42.04
C GLN A 96 -9.45 -34.84 -41.82
N GLU A 97 -9.23 -33.53 -41.94
CA GLU A 97 -7.91 -32.95 -41.70
C GLU A 97 -7.50 -32.99 -40.22
N LEU A 98 -8.44 -32.83 -39.27
CA LEU A 98 -8.14 -33.03 -37.84
C LEU A 98 -7.73 -34.47 -37.54
N LEU A 99 -8.46 -35.45 -38.09
CA LEU A 99 -8.14 -36.85 -37.86
C LEU A 99 -6.75 -37.21 -38.39
N LYS A 100 -6.38 -36.73 -39.59
CA LYS A 100 -5.01 -36.90 -40.13
C LYS A 100 -3.92 -36.18 -39.32
N VAL A 101 -4.29 -35.14 -38.57
CA VAL A 101 -3.36 -34.38 -37.75
C VAL A 101 -3.12 -35.09 -36.42
N PHE A 102 -4.16 -35.70 -35.85
CA PHE A 102 -4.06 -36.42 -34.59
C PHE A 102 -3.62 -37.88 -34.76
N ASP A 103 -4.02 -38.56 -35.83
CA ASP A 103 -3.56 -39.91 -36.20
C ASP A 103 -2.36 -39.78 -37.16
N VAL A 104 -1.21 -39.38 -36.62
CA VAL A 104 -0.01 -39.08 -37.42
C VAL A 104 0.49 -40.32 -38.17
N GLU A 105 0.24 -41.51 -37.63
CA GLU A 105 0.66 -42.80 -38.20
C GLU A 105 -0.39 -43.44 -39.12
N ASP A 106 -1.57 -42.81 -39.29
CA ASP A 106 -2.73 -43.33 -40.05
C ASP A 106 -3.13 -44.75 -39.60
N SER A 107 -3.07 -44.97 -38.28
CA SER A 107 -3.29 -46.27 -37.64
C SER A 107 -4.78 -46.63 -37.54
N GLY A 108 -5.68 -45.64 -37.75
CA GLY A 108 -7.11 -45.76 -37.52
C GLY A 108 -7.52 -45.51 -36.05
N SER A 109 -6.55 -45.25 -35.19
CA SER A 109 -6.70 -44.99 -33.76
C SER A 109 -5.80 -43.84 -33.34
N ILE A 110 -6.22 -43.10 -32.31
CA ILE A 110 -5.49 -41.95 -31.80
C ILE A 110 -5.34 -42.19 -30.31
N THR A 111 -4.10 -42.21 -29.84
CA THR A 111 -3.80 -42.32 -28.41
C THR A 111 -3.90 -40.95 -27.72
N LYS A 112 -4.08 -40.95 -26.39
CA LYS A 112 -4.17 -39.76 -25.55
C LYS A 112 -2.92 -38.91 -25.70
N ASP A 113 -1.75 -39.53 -25.64
CA ASP A 113 -0.47 -38.84 -25.79
C ASP A 113 -0.31 -38.21 -27.17
N GLU A 114 -0.63 -38.93 -28.25
CA GLU A 114 -0.58 -38.38 -29.62
C GLU A 114 -1.51 -37.18 -29.77
N TYR A 115 -2.73 -37.28 -29.25
CA TYR A 115 -3.69 -36.20 -29.31
C TYR A 115 -3.21 -34.96 -28.55
N TYR A 116 -2.68 -35.15 -27.33
CA TYR A 116 -2.32 -34.06 -26.43
C TYR A 116 -1.01 -33.39 -26.86
N GLN A 117 0.00 -34.17 -27.24
CA GLN A 117 1.24 -33.65 -27.82
C GLN A 117 0.97 -32.90 -29.11
N THR A 118 0.00 -33.34 -29.92
CA THR A 118 -0.40 -32.60 -31.11
C THR A 118 -1.03 -31.26 -30.74
N LEU A 119 -1.95 -31.21 -29.77
CA LEU A 119 -2.52 -29.94 -29.29
C LEU A 119 -1.45 -28.98 -28.75
N GLU A 120 -0.45 -29.51 -28.04
CA GLU A 120 0.69 -28.75 -27.54
C GLU A 120 1.58 -28.23 -28.67
N MET A 121 1.87 -29.06 -29.67
CA MET A 121 2.67 -28.68 -30.84
C MET A 121 2.05 -27.52 -31.61
N TYR A 122 0.72 -27.46 -31.67
CA TYR A 122 -0.03 -26.35 -32.28
C TYR A 122 -0.31 -25.18 -31.33
N GLN A 123 0.21 -25.21 -30.10
CA GLN A 123 0.04 -24.19 -29.05
C GLN A 123 -1.44 -23.88 -28.74
N ILE A 124 -2.27 -24.92 -28.79
CA ILE A 124 -3.68 -24.82 -28.40
C ILE A 124 -4.03 -25.71 -27.20
N ASN A 125 -3.00 -26.32 -26.58
CA ASN A 125 -3.18 -27.05 -25.34
C ASN A 125 -3.56 -26.07 -24.21
N GLU A 126 -4.77 -26.21 -23.69
CA GLU A 126 -5.35 -25.32 -22.69
C GLU A 126 -5.89 -26.12 -21.49
N GLU A 127 -5.09 -27.04 -20.93
CA GLU A 127 -5.43 -27.67 -19.65
C GLU A 127 -5.30 -26.69 -18.47
N TYR A 128 -6.26 -25.77 -18.39
CA TYR A 128 -6.70 -25.17 -17.15
C TYR A 128 -7.86 -25.99 -16.59
N GLY A 129 -7.67 -26.47 -15.36
CA GLY A 129 -8.65 -27.24 -14.62
C GLY A 129 -10.04 -26.64 -14.70
N SER A 130 -10.97 -27.36 -15.34
CA SER A 130 -12.40 -27.18 -15.11
C SER A 130 -13.17 -28.46 -15.42
N ASN A 131 -13.64 -29.07 -14.33
CA ASN A 131 -14.85 -29.88 -14.22
C ASN A 131 -15.17 -30.86 -15.37
N TYR A 132 -14.64 -32.08 -15.26
CA TYR A 132 -15.52 -33.24 -15.40
C TYR A 132 -16.78 -33.01 -14.58
N ASN A 133 -17.94 -33.45 -15.07
CA ASN A 133 -19.25 -33.11 -14.52
C ASN A 133 -19.37 -33.51 -13.04
N ARG A 134 -18.81 -32.68 -12.15
CA ARG A 134 -18.79 -32.80 -10.70
C ARG A 134 -20.22 -32.95 -10.22
N ASN A 135 -21.17 -32.44 -10.99
CA ASN A 135 -22.59 -32.59 -10.78
C ASN A 135 -23.07 -34.05 -10.88
N SER A 136 -22.66 -34.84 -11.87
CA SER A 136 -23.07 -36.26 -11.99
C SER A 136 -22.50 -37.11 -10.86
N TYR A 137 -21.23 -36.92 -10.51
CA TYR A 137 -20.61 -37.61 -9.38
C TYR A 137 -21.15 -37.12 -8.03
N SER A 138 -21.32 -35.81 -7.84
CA SER A 138 -21.91 -35.25 -6.60
C SER A 138 -23.36 -35.66 -6.42
N LYS A 139 -24.16 -35.81 -7.49
CA LYS A 139 -25.51 -36.37 -7.45
C LYS A 139 -25.50 -37.84 -7.01
N PHE A 140 -24.56 -38.62 -7.52
CA PHE A 140 -24.39 -40.02 -7.12
C PHE A 140 -24.00 -40.16 -5.64
N ILE A 141 -23.01 -39.38 -5.17
CA ILE A 141 -22.58 -39.36 -3.76
C ILE A 141 -23.67 -38.78 -2.84
N TYR A 142 -24.39 -37.75 -3.27
CA TYR A 142 -25.56 -37.21 -2.58
C TYR A 142 -26.61 -38.31 -2.34
N PHE A 143 -26.85 -39.16 -3.34
CA PHE A 143 -27.81 -40.24 -3.23
C PHE A 143 -27.33 -41.35 -2.27
N LEU A 144 -26.07 -41.80 -2.35
CA LEU A 144 -25.52 -42.77 -1.40
C LEU A 144 -25.63 -42.26 0.05
N LYS A 145 -25.31 -40.98 0.28
CA LYS A 145 -25.43 -40.36 1.61
C LYS A 145 -26.89 -40.17 2.05
N LYS A 146 -27.84 -39.92 1.13
CA LYS A 146 -29.27 -39.81 1.42
C LYS A 146 -29.87 -41.15 1.87
N GLU A 147 -29.47 -42.25 1.23
CA GLU A 147 -29.89 -43.61 1.59
C GLU A 147 -29.06 -44.19 2.77
N GLN A 148 -28.30 -43.35 3.47
CA GLN A 148 -27.46 -43.68 4.64
C GLN A 148 -26.37 -44.73 4.38
N TYR A 149 -25.89 -44.87 3.13
CA TYR A 149 -24.68 -45.64 2.85
C TYR A 149 -23.44 -44.80 3.17
N ASP A 150 -22.64 -45.24 4.15
CA ASP A 150 -21.28 -44.72 4.34
C ASP A 150 -20.34 -45.24 3.25
N GLY A 151 -19.17 -44.61 3.08
CA GLY A 151 -18.24 -44.98 2.01
C GLY A 151 -17.76 -46.44 2.12
N ILE A 152 -17.64 -46.99 3.33
CA ILE A 152 -17.18 -48.38 3.51
C ILE A 152 -18.28 -49.37 3.18
N ILE A 153 -19.50 -49.15 3.67
CA ILE A 153 -20.68 -49.98 3.41
C ILE A 153 -21.07 -49.88 1.93
N GLY A 154 -21.01 -48.68 1.35
CA GLY A 154 -21.22 -48.44 -0.08
C GLY A 154 -20.24 -49.24 -0.93
N PHE A 155 -18.95 -49.22 -0.56
CA PHE A 155 -17.93 -50.04 -1.22
C PHE A 155 -18.22 -51.54 -1.08
N ILE A 156 -18.47 -52.03 0.15
CA ILE A 156 -18.71 -53.46 0.42
C ILE A 156 -19.95 -53.98 -0.33
N LYS A 157 -20.98 -53.15 -0.51
CA LYS A 157 -22.17 -53.54 -1.28
C LYS A 157 -21.96 -53.51 -2.80
N MET A 158 -21.08 -52.65 -3.32
CA MET A 158 -20.69 -52.62 -4.73
C MET A 158 -19.75 -53.77 -5.09
N ASP A 159 -18.88 -54.16 -4.15
CA ASP A 159 -18.00 -55.32 -4.25
C ASP A 159 -18.46 -56.44 -3.30
N PRO A 160 -19.63 -57.07 -3.56
CA PRO A 160 -20.21 -58.08 -2.66
C PRO A 160 -19.36 -59.36 -2.59
N ASN A 161 -18.52 -59.60 -3.60
CA ASN A 161 -17.58 -60.73 -3.64
C ASN A 161 -16.24 -60.44 -2.95
N LYS A 162 -16.04 -59.21 -2.46
CA LYS A 162 -14.84 -58.74 -1.73
C LYS A 162 -13.53 -58.92 -2.51
N LEU A 163 -13.55 -58.62 -3.80
CA LEU A 163 -12.38 -58.68 -4.68
C LEU A 163 -11.35 -57.58 -4.38
N GLY A 164 -11.73 -56.55 -3.60
CA GLY A 164 -10.85 -55.48 -3.13
C GLY A 164 -10.86 -54.23 -4.01
N TYR A 165 -11.61 -54.26 -5.11
CA TYR A 165 -11.78 -53.17 -6.06
C TYR A 165 -13.18 -53.22 -6.68
N ILE A 166 -13.68 -52.07 -7.12
CA ILE A 166 -14.95 -51.92 -7.83
C ILE A 166 -14.65 -51.81 -9.32
N THR A 167 -15.25 -52.70 -10.13
CA THR A 167 -15.24 -52.55 -11.59
C THR A 167 -16.45 -51.75 -12.08
N ARG A 168 -16.39 -51.31 -13.34
CA ARG A 168 -17.45 -50.53 -13.97
C ARG A 168 -18.78 -51.27 -13.99
N GLU A 169 -18.75 -52.57 -14.28
CA GLU A 169 -19.94 -53.42 -14.31
C GLU A 169 -20.54 -53.58 -12.92
N MET A 170 -19.70 -53.78 -11.89
CA MET A 170 -20.14 -53.90 -10.50
C MET A 170 -20.77 -52.59 -10.01
N PHE A 171 -20.15 -51.46 -10.34
CA PHE A 171 -20.67 -50.13 -10.02
C PHE A 171 -22.03 -49.88 -10.68
N VAL A 172 -22.14 -50.15 -11.98
CA VAL A 172 -23.38 -49.94 -12.74
C VAL A 172 -24.48 -50.90 -12.29
N ALA A 173 -24.17 -52.17 -12.07
CA ALA A 173 -25.13 -53.16 -11.57
C ALA A 173 -25.63 -52.81 -10.16
N PHE A 174 -24.74 -52.38 -9.26
CA PHE A 174 -25.12 -51.89 -7.94
C PHE A 174 -26.03 -50.68 -8.06
N THR A 175 -25.68 -49.66 -8.87
CA THR A 175 -26.55 -48.49 -9.06
C THR A 175 -27.93 -48.87 -9.63
N GLN A 176 -27.98 -49.85 -10.55
CA GLN A 176 -29.20 -50.38 -11.14
C GLN A 176 -30.09 -51.15 -10.17
N SER A 177 -29.50 -51.80 -9.16
CA SER A 177 -30.20 -52.62 -8.17
C SER A 177 -30.94 -51.84 -7.08
N LEU A 178 -30.72 -50.52 -7.00
CA LEU A 178 -31.32 -49.65 -5.99
C LEU A 178 -32.69 -49.14 -6.49
N ASN A 179 -33.78 -49.49 -5.83
CA ASN A 179 -35.13 -49.11 -6.29
C ASN A 179 -35.31 -47.57 -6.39
N ASN A 180 -36.07 -47.11 -7.40
CA ASN A 180 -36.47 -45.69 -7.65
C ASN A 180 -35.40 -44.71 -8.17
N TRP A 181 -34.22 -45.19 -8.55
CA TRP A 181 -33.13 -44.34 -9.03
C TRP A 181 -33.21 -43.93 -10.52
N GLN A 182 -33.98 -44.66 -11.36
CA GLN A 182 -34.06 -44.46 -12.82
C GLN A 182 -34.50 -43.04 -13.24
N GLN A 183 -35.08 -42.27 -12.31
CA GLN A 183 -35.50 -40.88 -12.49
C GLN A 183 -34.42 -39.83 -12.16
N TYR A 184 -33.32 -40.20 -11.50
CA TYR A 184 -32.33 -39.26 -10.95
C TYR A 184 -30.99 -39.22 -11.69
N LEU A 185 -30.55 -40.36 -12.25
CA LEU A 185 -29.31 -40.46 -13.03
C LEU A 185 -29.55 -41.33 -14.26
N THR A 186 -29.19 -40.81 -15.43
CA THR A 186 -29.20 -41.56 -16.69
C THR A 186 -28.02 -42.55 -16.75
N LEU A 187 -28.13 -43.60 -17.57
CA LEU A 187 -27.04 -44.58 -17.76
C LEU A 187 -25.70 -43.91 -18.11
N ARG A 188 -25.77 -42.83 -18.88
CA ARG A 188 -24.63 -42.00 -19.29
C ARG A 188 -24.00 -41.27 -18.09
N GLU A 189 -24.80 -40.72 -17.18
CA GLU A 189 -24.30 -39.99 -16.00
C GLU A 189 -23.62 -40.92 -14.98
N ILE A 190 -24.03 -42.18 -14.89
CA ILE A 190 -23.39 -43.18 -14.04
C ILE A 190 -22.01 -43.52 -14.56
N TYR A 191 -21.89 -43.73 -15.86
CA TYR A 191 -20.59 -43.97 -16.48
C TYR A 191 -19.66 -42.77 -16.26
N SER A 192 -20.18 -41.55 -16.40
CA SER A 192 -19.42 -40.35 -16.08
C SER A 192 -19.04 -40.24 -14.60
N ALA A 193 -19.89 -40.71 -13.68
CA ALA A 193 -19.56 -40.75 -12.25
C ALA A 193 -18.49 -41.82 -11.93
N TYR A 194 -18.56 -42.99 -12.56
CA TYR A 194 -17.54 -44.03 -12.45
C TYR A 194 -16.17 -43.53 -12.93
N GLN A 195 -16.14 -42.95 -14.14
CA GLN A 195 -14.92 -42.38 -14.71
C GLN A 195 -14.34 -41.24 -13.87
N TYR A 196 -15.18 -40.51 -13.11
CA TYR A 196 -14.71 -39.50 -12.18
C TYR A 196 -14.03 -40.11 -10.92
N MET A 197 -14.52 -41.25 -10.43
CA MET A 197 -13.94 -41.93 -9.27
C MET A 197 -12.69 -42.73 -9.58
N ASP A 198 -12.52 -43.11 -10.84
CA ASP A 198 -11.31 -43.74 -11.35
C ASP A 198 -10.18 -42.70 -11.42
N ILE A 199 -9.69 -42.32 -10.24
CA ILE A 199 -8.68 -41.25 -10.03
C ILE A 199 -7.33 -41.62 -10.66
N SER A 200 -7.06 -42.93 -10.75
CA SER A 200 -5.82 -43.52 -11.27
C SER A 200 -5.89 -43.90 -12.75
N GLU A 201 -7.05 -43.74 -13.41
CA GLU A 201 -7.30 -44.06 -14.83
C GLU A 201 -7.06 -45.55 -15.19
N ASN A 202 -7.23 -46.47 -14.24
CA ASN A 202 -6.90 -47.91 -14.39
C ASN A 202 -8.13 -48.83 -14.59
N GLU A 203 -9.29 -48.27 -14.91
CA GLU A 203 -10.59 -48.94 -15.08
C GLU A 203 -11.11 -49.69 -13.83
N GLN A 204 -10.45 -49.59 -12.67
CA GLN A 204 -10.82 -50.25 -11.43
C GLN A 204 -10.55 -49.34 -10.24
N ILE A 205 -11.53 -49.21 -9.34
CA ILE A 205 -11.40 -48.31 -8.20
C ILE A 205 -11.12 -49.15 -6.96
N SER A 206 -9.92 -49.06 -6.38
CA SER A 206 -9.62 -49.76 -5.13
C SER A 206 -10.43 -49.22 -3.96
N ARG A 207 -10.52 -49.99 -2.87
CA ARG A 207 -11.22 -49.53 -1.65
C ARG A 207 -10.68 -48.22 -1.12
N GLU A 208 -9.37 -48.04 -1.11
CA GLU A 208 -8.74 -46.83 -0.62
C GLU A 208 -9.00 -45.65 -1.56
N GLU A 209 -8.93 -45.86 -2.88
CA GLU A 209 -9.24 -44.82 -3.87
C GLU A 209 -10.71 -44.41 -3.87
N TYR A 210 -11.63 -45.37 -3.74
CA TYR A 210 -13.06 -45.10 -3.62
C TYR A 210 -13.36 -44.30 -2.36
N LEU A 211 -12.81 -44.70 -1.21
CA LEU A 211 -12.99 -43.98 0.05
C LEU A 211 -12.38 -42.58 -0.02
N GLN A 212 -11.18 -42.45 -0.59
CA GLN A 212 -10.57 -41.15 -0.83
C GLN A 212 -11.42 -40.29 -1.79
N ALA A 213 -11.99 -40.85 -2.86
CA ALA A 213 -12.86 -40.14 -3.78
C ALA A 213 -14.17 -39.70 -3.09
N PHE A 214 -14.78 -40.61 -2.32
CA PHE A 214 -15.99 -40.39 -1.53
C PHE A 214 -15.78 -39.30 -0.46
N ASP A 215 -14.58 -39.21 0.10
CA ASP A 215 -14.18 -38.23 1.11
C ASP A 215 -13.73 -36.88 0.49
N LYS A 216 -13.36 -36.84 -0.80
CA LYS A 216 -12.84 -35.65 -1.51
C LYS A 216 -13.90 -34.62 -1.96
N LEU A 217 -15.19 -34.86 -1.74
CA LEU A 217 -16.27 -33.94 -2.14
C LEU A 217 -17.22 -33.63 -0.98
N PRO A 218 -17.61 -32.36 -0.82
CA PRO A 218 -18.27 -31.87 0.39
C PRO A 218 -19.69 -32.42 0.50
N ALA A 219 -20.16 -32.48 1.74
CA ALA A 219 -21.48 -32.96 2.08
C ALA A 219 -22.60 -32.25 1.28
N ILE A 220 -23.68 -33.00 1.08
CA ILE A 220 -24.95 -32.58 0.46
C ILE A 220 -25.26 -31.09 0.72
N PRO A 221 -25.41 -30.24 -0.32
CA PRO A 221 -25.94 -28.90 -0.12
C PRO A 221 -27.45 -29.00 0.10
N LYS A 222 -27.84 -29.12 1.36
CA LYS A 222 -29.13 -28.59 1.83
C LYS A 222 -28.85 -27.20 2.37
N VAL A 223 -29.64 -26.21 1.97
CA VAL A 223 -29.67 -24.84 2.54
C VAL A 223 -29.96 -24.85 4.06
N GLY A 224 -30.20 -26.02 4.68
CA GLY A 224 -30.20 -26.22 6.13
C GLY A 224 -28.96 -26.88 6.77
N GLN A 225 -28.06 -27.58 6.05
CA GLN A 225 -27.00 -28.39 6.69
C GLN A 225 -25.61 -27.74 6.81
N ILE A 226 -25.26 -26.79 5.94
CA ILE A 226 -24.03 -25.99 6.10
C ILE A 226 -24.17 -25.06 7.31
N GLN A 227 -25.39 -24.63 7.62
CA GLN A 227 -25.72 -23.95 8.85
C GLN A 227 -25.73 -24.94 10.03
N GLU A 228 -26.43 -26.08 9.99
CA GLU A 228 -26.52 -27.04 11.13
C GLU A 228 -25.19 -27.60 11.64
N GLN A 229 -24.23 -27.97 10.78
CA GLN A 229 -22.93 -28.48 11.23
C GLN A 229 -22.07 -27.39 11.85
N LYS A 230 -22.10 -26.17 11.29
CA LYS A 230 -21.37 -25.01 11.84
C LYS A 230 -22.01 -24.49 13.13
N ILE A 231 -23.34 -24.49 13.21
CA ILE A 231 -24.16 -24.24 14.40
C ILE A 231 -23.84 -25.25 15.51
N ASN A 232 -23.77 -26.55 15.20
CA ASN A 232 -23.53 -27.59 16.21
C ASN A 232 -22.12 -27.56 16.77
N ILE A 233 -21.11 -27.22 15.95
CA ILE A 233 -19.75 -26.96 16.43
C ILE A 233 -19.78 -25.75 17.37
N LEU A 234 -20.50 -24.68 17.00
CA LEU A 234 -20.56 -23.47 17.81
C LEU A 234 -21.31 -23.63 19.13
N ARG A 235 -22.50 -24.26 19.10
CA ARG A 235 -23.27 -24.64 20.28
C ARG A 235 -22.41 -25.49 21.20
N LYS A 236 -21.67 -26.47 20.66
CA LYS A 236 -20.72 -27.29 21.44
C LYS A 236 -19.58 -26.46 22.02
N VAL A 237 -19.00 -25.52 21.28
CA VAL A 237 -17.90 -24.70 21.78
C VAL A 237 -18.37 -23.77 22.90
N LEU A 238 -19.53 -23.11 22.76
CA LEU A 238 -20.13 -22.31 23.83
C LEU A 238 -20.54 -23.18 25.02
N LEU A 239 -21.12 -24.37 24.81
CA LEU A 239 -21.45 -25.33 25.89
C LEU A 239 -20.21 -25.85 26.63
N ILE A 240 -19.15 -26.24 25.91
CA ILE A 240 -17.88 -26.76 26.46
C ILE A 240 -17.21 -25.69 27.34
N LYS A 241 -17.40 -24.41 26.99
CA LYS A 241 -16.91 -23.26 27.76
C LYS A 241 -17.92 -22.75 28.80
N GLY A 242 -19.09 -23.40 28.93
CA GLY A 242 -20.11 -23.07 29.94
C GLY A 242 -20.90 -21.79 29.68
N VAL A 243 -20.92 -21.27 28.46
CA VAL A 243 -21.57 -20.01 28.10
C VAL A 243 -22.97 -20.26 27.54
N LYS A 244 -24.00 -19.67 28.15
CA LYS A 244 -25.37 -19.69 27.62
C LYS A 244 -25.49 -18.81 26.37
N LEU A 245 -26.26 -19.29 25.38
CA LEU A 245 -26.42 -18.59 24.09
C LEU A 245 -27.04 -17.19 24.24
N SER A 246 -28.09 -17.07 25.04
CA SER A 246 -28.75 -15.78 25.34
C SER A 246 -27.80 -14.79 26.01
N SER A 247 -26.94 -15.26 26.92
CA SER A 247 -25.91 -14.43 27.58
C SER A 247 -24.83 -13.97 26.61
N PHE A 248 -24.43 -14.82 25.66
CA PHE A 248 -23.46 -14.46 24.62
C PHE A 248 -23.99 -13.36 23.69
N VAL A 249 -25.23 -13.51 23.20
CA VAL A 249 -25.86 -12.50 22.34
C VAL A 249 -26.09 -11.19 23.09
N LEU A 250 -26.52 -11.26 24.35
CA LEU A 250 -26.63 -10.08 25.20
C LEU A 250 -25.28 -9.39 25.43
N GLU A 251 -24.19 -10.14 25.63
CA GLU A 251 -22.84 -9.58 25.79
C GLU A 251 -22.34 -8.90 24.51
N LEU A 252 -22.62 -9.47 23.34
CA LEU A 252 -22.38 -8.82 22.05
C LEU A 252 -23.16 -7.51 21.92
N MET A 253 -24.47 -7.52 22.20
CA MET A 253 -25.31 -6.32 22.16
C MET A 253 -24.81 -5.23 23.09
N LEU A 254 -24.49 -5.60 24.33
CA LEU A 254 -23.97 -4.68 25.35
C LEU A 254 -22.55 -4.19 25.07
N SER A 255 -21.89 -4.65 24.00
CA SER A 255 -20.55 -4.21 23.59
C SER A 255 -20.58 -3.27 22.36
N ILE A 256 -21.77 -2.98 21.83
CA ILE A 256 -21.98 -2.04 20.72
C ILE A 256 -22.11 -0.61 21.27
N GLN A 257 -21.11 0.24 21.03
CA GLN A 257 -21.13 1.66 21.42
C GLN A 257 -21.99 2.52 20.47
N GLN A 258 -21.87 2.27 19.17
CA GLN A 258 -22.61 2.97 18.11
C GLN A 258 -23.58 1.98 17.45
N PRO A 259 -24.90 2.07 17.76
CA PRO A 259 -25.90 1.12 17.28
C PRO A 259 -25.90 0.94 15.75
N GLU A 260 -25.63 2.01 15.01
CA GLU A 260 -25.63 2.08 13.54
C GLU A 260 -24.54 1.24 12.85
N LEU A 261 -23.47 0.86 13.56
CA LEU A 261 -22.37 0.07 13.00
C LEU A 261 -22.55 -1.45 13.14
N GLY A 262 -23.59 -1.90 13.84
CA GLY A 262 -23.74 -3.32 14.18
C GLY A 262 -22.58 -3.84 15.04
N VAL A 263 -22.20 -5.10 14.86
CA VAL A 263 -21.05 -5.71 15.54
C VAL A 263 -19.87 -5.78 14.58
N THR A 264 -18.90 -4.89 14.75
CA THR A 264 -17.65 -4.91 13.99
C THR A 264 -16.78 -6.12 14.36
N ILE A 265 -15.84 -6.49 13.48
CA ILE A 265 -14.88 -7.58 13.76
C ILE A 265 -14.09 -7.35 15.06
N GLU A 266 -13.80 -6.10 15.41
CA GLU A 266 -13.10 -5.73 16.64
C GLU A 266 -13.97 -5.96 17.88
N VAL A 267 -15.23 -5.49 17.87
CA VAL A 267 -16.19 -5.71 18.96
C VAL A 267 -16.42 -7.21 19.14
N PHE A 268 -16.60 -7.92 18.03
CA PHE A 268 -16.79 -9.37 18.03
C PHE A 268 -15.61 -10.11 18.64
N TYR A 269 -14.39 -9.77 18.20
CA TYR A 269 -13.15 -10.36 18.73
C TYR A 269 -12.99 -10.09 20.22
N ASN A 270 -13.29 -8.88 20.68
CA ASN A 270 -13.16 -8.51 22.10
C ASN A 270 -14.11 -9.29 23.03
N VAL A 271 -15.31 -9.63 22.56
CA VAL A 271 -16.27 -10.46 23.30
C VAL A 271 -15.87 -11.93 23.24
N THR A 272 -15.51 -12.43 22.06
CA THR A 272 -15.27 -13.86 21.83
C THR A 272 -13.91 -14.36 22.30
N LYS A 273 -12.86 -13.51 22.35
CA LYS A 273 -11.53 -13.90 22.84
C LYS A 273 -11.51 -14.41 24.29
N LYS A 274 -12.55 -14.11 25.07
CA LYS A 274 -12.75 -14.65 26.42
C LYS A 274 -13.00 -16.16 26.43
N TYR A 275 -13.50 -16.69 25.31
CA TYR A 275 -14.01 -18.05 25.18
C TYR A 275 -13.33 -18.84 24.07
N LEU A 276 -12.82 -18.17 23.02
CA LEU A 276 -12.34 -18.73 21.75
C LEU A 276 -10.93 -18.25 21.39
N ASP A 277 -10.16 -19.07 20.67
CA ASP A 277 -8.89 -18.64 20.09
C ASP A 277 -9.08 -17.76 18.83
N GLN A 278 -8.00 -17.18 18.29
CA GLN A 278 -8.09 -16.26 17.14
C GLN A 278 -8.64 -16.91 15.86
N LYS A 279 -8.34 -18.20 15.64
CA LYS A 279 -8.78 -18.94 14.45
C LYS A 279 -10.25 -19.30 14.56
N GLU A 280 -10.68 -19.74 15.73
CA GLU A 280 -12.07 -20.02 16.09
C GLU A 280 -12.92 -18.74 16.06
N THR A 281 -12.39 -17.63 16.57
CA THR A 281 -13.04 -16.32 16.55
C THR A 281 -13.29 -15.83 15.13
N LEU A 282 -12.28 -15.91 14.25
CA LEU A 282 -12.43 -15.50 12.85
C LEU A 282 -13.38 -16.42 12.08
N ALA A 283 -13.35 -17.72 12.37
CA ALA A 283 -14.26 -18.69 11.76
C ALA A 283 -15.71 -18.43 12.20
N LEU A 284 -15.93 -18.07 13.46
CA LEU A 284 -17.24 -17.71 13.99
C LEU A 284 -17.70 -16.34 13.46
N PHE A 285 -16.83 -15.34 13.35
CA PHE A 285 -17.19 -14.04 12.78
C PHE A 285 -17.69 -14.21 11.33
N LYS A 286 -16.93 -14.93 10.50
CA LYS A 286 -17.32 -15.29 9.12
C LYS A 286 -18.57 -16.16 9.04
N LEU A 287 -18.96 -16.81 10.13
CA LEU A 287 -20.22 -17.57 10.19
C LEU A 287 -21.42 -16.65 10.37
N MET A 288 -21.27 -15.62 11.21
CA MET A 288 -22.33 -14.67 11.54
C MET A 288 -22.49 -13.58 10.47
N ASP A 289 -21.39 -13.09 9.91
CA ASP A 289 -21.34 -12.16 8.77
C ASP A 289 -21.59 -12.91 7.46
N HIS A 290 -22.83 -13.41 7.29
CA HIS A 290 -23.21 -14.25 6.15
C HIS A 290 -23.32 -13.44 4.85
N GLN A 291 -23.36 -12.11 4.96
CA GLN A 291 -23.36 -11.19 3.83
C GLN A 291 -21.94 -10.70 3.46
N GLU A 292 -20.91 -11.16 4.18
CA GLU A 292 -19.49 -10.85 3.95
C GLU A 292 -19.19 -9.33 3.92
N LYS A 293 -19.88 -8.55 4.77
CA LYS A 293 -19.78 -7.09 4.83
C LYS A 293 -18.64 -6.59 5.72
N GLY A 294 -18.03 -7.47 6.52
CA GLY A 294 -17.01 -7.11 7.50
C GLY A 294 -17.57 -6.58 8.84
N SER A 295 -18.89 -6.64 9.03
CA SER A 295 -19.63 -6.28 10.24
C SER A 295 -20.91 -7.10 10.32
N ILE A 296 -21.31 -7.54 11.51
CA ILE A 296 -22.53 -8.33 11.70
C ILE A 296 -23.70 -7.39 12.04
N ASP A 297 -24.73 -7.35 11.20
CA ASP A 297 -25.92 -6.53 11.47
C ASP A 297 -26.96 -7.23 12.38
N TYR A 298 -28.00 -6.49 12.80
CA TYR A 298 -29.00 -7.03 13.72
C TYR A 298 -29.83 -8.16 13.12
N ASP A 299 -30.05 -8.18 11.80
CA ASP A 299 -30.78 -9.24 11.11
C ASP A 299 -29.95 -10.51 10.99
N GLU A 300 -28.63 -10.37 10.85
CA GLU A 300 -27.68 -11.48 10.94
C GLU A 300 -27.62 -12.06 12.37
N ILE A 301 -27.72 -11.23 13.42
CA ILE A 301 -27.79 -11.68 14.82
C ILE A 301 -29.07 -12.43 15.13
N MET A 302 -30.22 -11.95 14.64
CA MET A 302 -31.51 -12.64 14.77
C MET A 302 -31.46 -14.01 14.08
N SER A 303 -30.98 -14.04 12.83
CA SER A 303 -30.79 -15.27 12.05
C SER A 303 -29.89 -16.25 12.79
N PHE A 304 -28.78 -15.75 13.33
CA PHE A 304 -27.84 -16.54 14.13
C PHE A 304 -28.51 -17.12 15.38
N TYR A 305 -29.30 -16.34 16.11
CA TYR A 305 -29.98 -16.81 17.32
C TYR A 305 -30.96 -17.94 17.00
N TYR A 306 -31.83 -17.78 15.99
CA TYR A 306 -32.74 -18.85 15.57
C TYR A 306 -32.04 -20.14 15.16
N MET A 307 -30.96 -19.97 14.40
CA MET A 307 -30.11 -21.07 13.99
C MET A 307 -29.49 -21.79 15.19
N THR A 308 -29.18 -21.10 16.28
CA THR A 308 -28.40 -21.64 17.41
C THR A 308 -29.21 -21.98 18.66
N MET A 309 -30.49 -21.64 18.70
CA MET A 309 -31.37 -21.85 19.85
C MET A 309 -31.79 -23.32 20.06
N SER A 310 -31.85 -23.75 21.33
CA SER A 310 -32.20 -25.11 21.78
C SER A 310 -33.54 -25.15 22.54
N TYR A 311 -34.04 -26.34 22.87
CA TYR A 311 -35.32 -26.50 23.57
C TYR A 311 -35.19 -25.97 25.02
N GLY A 312 -35.77 -24.80 25.28
CA GLY A 312 -35.73 -24.12 26.59
C GLY A 312 -34.99 -22.77 26.61
N ASP A 313 -34.43 -22.32 25.50
CA ASP A 313 -33.86 -20.96 25.38
C ASP A 313 -34.99 -19.90 25.22
N SER A 314 -34.83 -18.74 25.86
CA SER A 314 -35.84 -17.66 25.88
C SER A 314 -35.85 -16.87 24.57
N PHE A 315 -37.05 -16.52 24.10
CA PHE A 315 -37.27 -15.63 22.95
C PHE A 315 -37.14 -14.13 23.31
N GLU A 316 -37.07 -13.78 24.60
CA GLU A 316 -36.98 -12.39 25.10
C GLU A 316 -35.80 -11.61 24.51
N ILE A 317 -34.66 -12.28 24.28
CA ILE A 317 -33.46 -11.62 23.74
C ILE A 317 -33.71 -11.07 22.33
N LEU A 318 -34.64 -11.65 21.56
CA LEU A 318 -34.99 -11.16 20.23
C LEU A 318 -35.66 -9.79 20.32
N PHE A 319 -36.50 -9.54 21.33
CA PHE A 319 -37.06 -8.20 21.55
C PHE A 319 -35.99 -7.17 21.93
N THR A 320 -34.93 -7.60 22.61
CA THR A 320 -33.76 -6.74 22.87
C THR A 320 -33.01 -6.41 21.57
N VAL A 321 -32.76 -7.39 20.71
CA VAL A 321 -32.10 -7.18 19.40
C VAL A 321 -32.98 -6.31 18.50
N LEU A 322 -34.30 -6.50 18.48
CA LEU A 322 -35.25 -5.67 17.74
C LEU A 322 -35.23 -4.22 18.22
N ALA A 323 -35.29 -4.00 19.54
CA ALA A 323 -35.22 -2.65 20.09
C ALA A 323 -33.93 -1.92 19.68
N ARG A 324 -32.80 -2.63 19.62
CA ARG A 324 -31.52 -2.09 19.15
C ARG A 324 -31.48 -1.80 17.66
N LYS A 325 -32.08 -2.68 16.84
CA LYS A 325 -32.30 -2.45 15.41
C LYS A 325 -33.09 -1.16 15.17
N LEU A 326 -34.20 -0.98 15.90
CA LEU A 326 -35.03 0.22 15.79
C LEU A 326 -34.31 1.49 16.28
N GLN A 327 -33.50 1.38 17.34
CA GLN A 327 -32.64 2.48 17.81
C GLN A 327 -31.58 2.88 16.77
N ALA A 328 -30.95 1.91 16.10
CA ALA A 328 -30.00 2.17 15.02
C ALA A 328 -30.66 2.86 13.81
N MET A 329 -31.93 2.55 13.56
CA MET A 329 -32.76 3.20 12.53
C MET A 329 -33.39 4.53 13.00
N ASN A 330 -33.18 4.92 14.26
CA ASN A 330 -33.77 6.11 14.89
C ASN A 330 -35.31 6.19 14.76
N ILE A 331 -35.98 5.04 14.94
CA ILE A 331 -37.45 4.91 14.87
C ILE A 331 -37.97 4.18 16.13
N SER A 332 -39.18 4.51 16.59
CA SER A 332 -39.84 3.77 17.69
C SER A 332 -40.69 2.62 17.14
N ILE A 333 -40.95 1.60 17.95
CA ILE A 333 -41.79 0.45 17.53
C ILE A 333 -43.20 0.90 17.16
N GLU A 334 -43.76 1.89 17.83
CA GLU A 334 -45.07 2.45 17.54
C GLU A 334 -45.08 3.16 16.18
N ARG A 335 -44.00 3.90 15.87
CA ARG A 335 -43.86 4.58 14.59
C ARG A 335 -43.66 3.60 13.44
N TYR A 336 -42.92 2.52 13.68
CA TYR A 336 -42.71 1.44 12.72
C TYR A 336 -44.02 0.70 12.42
N LEU A 337 -44.73 0.20 13.44
CA LEU A 337 -46.01 -0.49 13.27
C LEU A 337 -47.08 0.39 12.60
N LYS A 338 -47.10 1.69 12.93
CA LYS A 338 -48.02 2.63 12.29
C LYS A 338 -47.76 2.81 10.79
N GLN A 339 -46.52 2.66 10.32
CA GLN A 339 -46.21 2.68 8.88
C GLN A 339 -46.82 1.47 8.17
N GLU A 340 -46.89 0.33 8.84
CA GLU A 340 -47.55 -0.90 8.40
C GLU A 340 -49.07 -0.90 8.70
N GLN A 341 -49.64 0.26 9.05
CA GLN A 341 -51.07 0.43 9.37
C GLN A 341 -51.56 -0.40 10.57
N ILE A 342 -50.66 -0.78 11.48
CA ILE A 342 -50.97 -1.52 12.71
C ILE A 342 -50.93 -0.55 13.88
N TYR A 343 -52.05 -0.44 14.60
CA TYR A 343 -52.22 0.44 15.76
C TYR A 343 -52.23 -0.39 17.04
N ALA A 344 -51.99 0.23 18.20
CA ALA A 344 -51.89 -0.45 19.49
C ALA A 344 -53.08 -1.39 19.78
N GLU A 345 -54.29 -0.93 19.49
CA GLU A 345 -55.55 -1.65 19.66
C GLU A 345 -55.79 -2.79 18.65
N THR A 346 -54.92 -2.93 17.65
CA THR A 346 -55.04 -3.97 16.63
C THR A 346 -54.80 -5.34 17.25
N GLN A 347 -55.76 -6.23 17.05
CA GLN A 347 -55.75 -7.61 17.49
C GLN A 347 -55.28 -8.48 16.32
N LEU A 348 -54.15 -9.17 16.48
CA LEU A 348 -53.52 -9.94 15.42
C LEU A 348 -53.79 -11.42 15.61
N THR A 349 -54.41 -12.05 14.61
CA THR A 349 -54.42 -13.51 14.52
C THR A 349 -53.02 -14.03 14.21
N PHE A 350 -52.78 -15.32 14.42
CA PHE A 350 -51.50 -15.93 14.10
C PHE A 350 -51.03 -15.66 12.65
N GLU A 351 -51.94 -15.75 11.67
CA GLU A 351 -51.61 -15.50 10.27
C GLU A 351 -51.17 -14.04 10.03
N GLN A 352 -51.83 -13.08 10.68
CA GLN A 352 -51.48 -11.66 10.60
C GLN A 352 -50.17 -11.36 11.32
N PHE A 353 -49.97 -11.95 12.49
CA PHE A 353 -48.71 -11.84 13.22
C PHE A 353 -47.54 -12.44 12.44
N ASN A 354 -47.71 -13.59 11.79
CA ASN A 354 -46.65 -14.25 11.02
C ASN A 354 -46.15 -13.36 9.86
N LEU A 355 -47.01 -12.55 9.24
CA LEU A 355 -46.59 -11.58 8.23
C LEU A 355 -45.69 -10.51 8.84
N ILE A 356 -46.12 -9.93 9.96
CA ILE A 356 -45.41 -8.84 10.65
C ILE A 356 -44.10 -9.35 11.29
N ALA A 357 -44.10 -10.59 11.79
CA ALA A 357 -42.96 -11.21 12.45
C ALA A 357 -41.78 -11.43 11.48
N ASN A 358 -42.05 -11.70 10.20
CA ASN A 358 -41.01 -11.78 9.17
C ASN A 358 -40.27 -10.45 9.03
N ASP A 359 -40.99 -9.33 9.05
CA ASP A 359 -40.39 -8.00 8.87
C ASP A 359 -39.70 -7.49 10.13
N LEU A 360 -40.31 -7.70 11.29
CA LEU A 360 -39.75 -7.28 12.58
C LEU A 360 -38.53 -8.12 12.98
N PHE A 361 -38.66 -9.44 12.90
CA PHE A 361 -37.70 -10.37 13.51
C PHE A 361 -36.92 -11.22 12.52
N ASN A 362 -37.10 -11.03 11.20
CA ASN A 362 -36.42 -11.79 10.15
C ASN A 362 -36.60 -13.31 10.32
N THR A 363 -37.83 -13.77 10.54
CA THR A 363 -38.15 -15.17 10.81
C THR A 363 -38.04 -16.04 9.55
N PRO A 364 -37.22 -17.11 9.53
CA PRO A 364 -36.97 -17.90 8.31
C PRO A 364 -38.04 -18.98 8.04
N ASN A 365 -38.93 -19.27 9.00
CA ASN A 365 -40.00 -20.26 8.84
C ASN A 365 -41.20 -20.01 9.79
N TYR A 366 -42.32 -20.66 9.47
CA TYR A 366 -43.60 -20.56 10.18
C TYR A 366 -43.54 -21.05 11.64
N GLU A 367 -42.71 -22.07 11.93
CA GLU A 367 -42.59 -22.69 13.25
C GLU A 367 -41.98 -21.73 14.29
N ILE A 368 -41.05 -20.86 13.86
CA ILE A 368 -40.44 -19.85 14.73
C ILE A 368 -41.44 -18.74 15.05
N SER A 369 -42.19 -18.27 14.05
CA SER A 369 -43.26 -17.29 14.25
C SER A 369 -44.33 -17.82 15.19
N GLU A 370 -44.68 -19.11 15.10
CA GLU A 370 -45.61 -19.80 16.01
C GLU A 370 -45.15 -19.75 17.47
N LYS A 371 -43.87 -20.02 17.73
CA LYS A 371 -43.32 -19.97 19.08
C LYS A 371 -43.24 -18.54 19.63
N LEU A 372 -42.91 -17.55 18.79
CA LEU A 372 -42.93 -16.14 19.18
C LEU A 372 -44.34 -15.67 19.51
N PHE A 373 -45.33 -16.09 18.72
CA PHE A 373 -46.74 -15.79 18.97
C PHE A 373 -47.20 -16.40 20.29
N GLN A 374 -46.90 -17.67 20.55
CA GLN A 374 -47.22 -18.34 21.81
C GLN A 374 -46.55 -17.70 23.03
N ALA A 375 -45.36 -17.11 22.87
CA ALA A 375 -44.68 -16.40 23.94
C ALA A 375 -45.35 -15.07 24.30
N LEU A 376 -46.05 -14.46 23.35
CA LEU A 376 -46.82 -13.22 23.53
C LEU A 376 -48.27 -13.49 23.95
N ASP A 377 -48.87 -14.58 23.48
CA ASP A 377 -50.24 -15.05 23.77
C ASP A 377 -50.30 -15.74 25.15
N LEU A 378 -50.04 -14.97 26.21
CA LEU A 378 -49.93 -15.50 27.58
C LEU A 378 -51.23 -16.11 28.12
N ASP A 379 -52.39 -15.70 27.58
CA ASP A 379 -53.70 -16.21 27.98
C ASP A 379 -54.22 -17.34 27.08
N ASN A 380 -53.46 -17.74 26.05
CA ASN A 380 -53.85 -18.70 25.00
C ASN A 380 -55.17 -18.32 24.33
N SER A 381 -55.43 -17.03 24.17
CA SER A 381 -56.62 -16.53 23.48
C SER A 381 -56.57 -16.76 21.98
N GLY A 382 -55.39 -17.07 21.42
CA GLY A 382 -55.15 -17.22 20.00
C GLY A 382 -55.05 -15.90 19.26
N ILE A 383 -54.92 -14.78 19.99
CA ILE A 383 -54.87 -13.42 19.47
C ILE A 383 -53.84 -12.62 20.28
N VAL A 384 -52.92 -11.94 19.59
CA VAL A 384 -51.92 -11.06 20.25
C VAL A 384 -52.25 -9.62 19.90
N SER A 385 -52.30 -8.75 20.90
CA SER A 385 -52.47 -7.32 20.66
C SER A 385 -51.15 -6.70 20.21
N ALA A 386 -51.21 -5.80 19.22
CA ALA A 386 -50.04 -5.00 18.86
C ALA A 386 -49.49 -4.18 20.05
N GLN A 387 -50.35 -3.82 21.01
CA GLN A 387 -49.93 -3.20 22.27
C GLN A 387 -49.01 -4.11 23.09
N GLU A 388 -49.18 -5.43 23.05
CA GLU A 388 -48.30 -6.37 23.76
C GLU A 388 -46.92 -6.39 23.13
N ILE A 389 -46.82 -6.38 21.79
CA ILE A 389 -45.54 -6.28 21.06
C ILE A 389 -44.81 -4.97 21.41
N ILE A 390 -45.55 -3.85 21.41
CA ILE A 390 -45.02 -2.53 21.78
C ILE A 390 -44.51 -2.54 23.23
N THR A 391 -45.32 -3.08 24.15
CA THR A 391 -44.99 -3.14 25.58
C THR A 391 -43.73 -3.97 25.79
N TYR A 392 -43.69 -5.18 25.23
CA TYR A 392 -42.56 -6.10 25.39
C TYR A 392 -41.26 -5.55 24.79
N THR A 393 -41.34 -4.91 23.63
CA THR A 393 -40.17 -4.26 22.99
C THR A 393 -39.65 -3.09 23.83
N ASN A 394 -40.55 -2.26 24.35
CA ASN A 394 -40.18 -1.12 25.19
C ASN A 394 -39.67 -1.54 26.57
N GLU A 395 -40.24 -2.58 27.17
CA GLU A 395 -39.77 -3.16 28.42
C GLU A 395 -38.39 -3.81 28.24
N SER A 396 -38.20 -4.58 27.17
CA SER A 396 -36.89 -5.13 26.80
C SER A 396 -35.85 -4.03 26.59
N LEU A 397 -36.22 -2.89 25.99
CA LEU A 397 -35.32 -1.75 25.85
C LEU A 397 -35.02 -1.08 27.20
N LYS A 398 -35.99 -0.98 28.10
CA LYS A 398 -35.79 -0.45 29.46
C LYS A 398 -34.87 -1.37 30.26
N GLU A 399 -35.09 -2.68 30.19
CA GLU A 399 -34.27 -3.68 30.85
C GLU A 399 -32.87 -3.75 30.25
N TYR A 400 -32.74 -3.71 28.92
CA TYR A 400 -31.45 -3.58 28.24
C TYR A 400 -30.73 -2.31 28.68
N ASN A 401 -31.41 -1.16 28.76
CA ASN A 401 -30.80 0.07 29.24
C ASN A 401 -30.46 0.01 30.73
N LEU A 402 -31.23 -0.73 31.53
CA LEU A 402 -30.92 -1.00 32.93
C LEU A 402 -29.70 -1.92 33.03
N LEU A 403 -29.60 -2.97 32.22
CA LEU A 403 -28.48 -3.90 32.10
C LEU A 403 -27.26 -3.24 31.50
N LEU A 404 -27.42 -2.31 30.57
CA LEU A 404 -26.36 -1.48 30.01
C LEU A 404 -25.92 -0.46 31.03
N ARG A 405 -26.82 0.11 31.85
CA ARG A 405 -26.49 0.93 33.02
C ARG A 405 -25.90 0.11 34.14
N GLN A 406 -26.28 -1.16 34.27
CA GLN A 406 -25.80 -2.11 35.27
C GLN A 406 -24.49 -2.72 34.84
N LYS A 407 -24.20 -2.86 33.53
CA LYS A 407 -22.94 -3.27 32.90
C LYS A 407 -22.03 -2.08 32.74
N THR A 408 -22.48 -0.87 32.43
CA THR A 408 -21.68 0.33 32.69
C THR A 408 -21.53 0.54 34.19
N LYS A 409 -22.47 0.06 35.03
CA LYS A 409 -22.31 -0.14 36.49
C LYS A 409 -21.64 -1.44 36.92
N THR A 410 -21.28 -2.45 36.11
CA THR A 410 -20.53 -3.66 36.55
C THR A 410 -19.18 -3.70 35.85
N GLN A 411 -19.09 -3.29 34.59
CA GLN A 411 -18.00 -2.43 34.09
C GLN A 411 -17.93 -1.05 34.77
N SER A 412 -18.74 -0.80 35.80
CA SER A 412 -18.29 0.02 36.92
C SER A 412 -18.75 -0.57 38.25
N THR A 413 -18.75 -1.88 38.55
CA THR A 413 -18.90 -2.43 39.95
C THR A 413 -18.11 -3.73 40.12
N LEU A 414 -18.10 -4.65 39.14
CA LEU A 414 -16.86 -5.44 38.82
C LEU A 414 -15.72 -4.53 38.30
N MET A 415 -16.04 -3.25 38.23
CA MET A 415 -15.24 -2.12 37.89
C MET A 415 -15.56 -0.90 38.78
N PHE A 416 -16.16 -1.09 39.96
CA PHE A 416 -16.19 -0.10 41.06
C PHE A 416 -15.77 -0.75 42.38
N GLU A 417 -15.57 -2.07 42.43
CA GLU A 417 -14.66 -2.67 43.40
C GLU A 417 -13.28 -2.89 42.76
N ASP A 418 -13.19 -3.20 41.46
CA ASP A 418 -11.90 -3.38 40.75
C ASP A 418 -11.54 -2.37 39.64
N PHE A 419 -12.34 -1.35 39.32
CA PHE A 419 -11.91 -0.25 38.40
C PHE A 419 -11.91 1.10 39.09
N ASP A 420 -12.51 1.21 40.27
CA ASP A 420 -11.92 2.13 41.23
C ASP A 420 -10.52 1.59 41.54
N SER A 421 -10.29 0.32 41.90
CA SER A 421 -8.90 -0.15 42.09
C SER A 421 -8.03 -0.07 40.84
N THR A 422 -8.48 -0.45 39.62
CA THR A 422 -7.65 -0.37 38.39
C THR A 422 -7.54 1.04 37.80
N GLN A 423 -8.55 1.93 37.87
CA GLN A 423 -8.35 3.35 37.53
C GLN A 423 -7.63 4.11 38.64
N ILE A 424 -7.75 3.71 39.91
CA ILE A 424 -6.89 4.22 41.00
C ILE A 424 -5.47 3.70 40.79
N GLU A 425 -5.25 2.43 40.44
CA GLU A 425 -3.94 1.86 40.14
C GLU A 425 -3.35 2.50 38.89
N ILE A 426 -4.09 2.63 37.78
CA ILE A 426 -3.68 3.35 36.57
C ILE A 426 -3.47 4.84 36.89
N ALA A 427 -4.36 5.51 37.63
CA ALA A 427 -4.15 6.90 38.04
C ALA A 427 -2.96 7.07 39.02
N ASN A 428 -2.58 6.00 39.72
CA ASN A 428 -1.38 5.92 40.56
C ASN A 428 -0.13 5.55 39.75
N LEU A 429 -0.26 5.04 38.52
CA LEU A 429 0.87 4.87 37.62
C LEU A 429 1.37 6.24 37.16
N ASP A 430 2.66 6.32 36.83
CA ASP A 430 3.20 7.50 36.19
C ASP A 430 2.47 7.76 34.86
N VAL A 431 2.35 9.03 34.46
CA VAL A 431 1.60 9.43 33.25
C VAL A 431 2.11 8.71 31.98
N ASP A 432 3.40 8.39 31.90
CA ASP A 432 3.99 7.64 30.79
C ASP A 432 3.55 6.17 30.75
N GLU A 433 3.36 5.52 31.90
CA GLU A 433 2.80 4.17 32.00
C GLU A 433 1.31 4.12 31.67
N GLN A 434 0.55 5.14 32.10
CA GLN A 434 -0.84 5.32 31.68
C GLN A 434 -0.95 5.47 30.16
N LEU A 435 -0.08 6.29 29.57
CA LEU A 435 -0.04 6.50 28.13
C LEU A 435 0.31 5.21 27.38
N LEU A 436 1.28 4.44 27.87
CA LEU A 436 1.64 3.14 27.27
C LEU A 436 0.48 2.16 27.30
N PHE A 437 -0.25 2.11 28.42
CA PHE A 437 -1.43 1.27 28.55
C PHE A 437 -2.52 1.65 27.54
N GLU A 438 -2.81 2.96 27.40
CA GLU A 438 -3.80 3.45 26.43
C GLU A 438 -3.37 3.19 24.97
N LEU A 439 -2.11 3.44 24.61
CA LEU A 439 -1.62 3.22 23.25
C LEU A 439 -1.64 1.75 22.82
N LYS A 440 -1.40 0.81 23.75
CA LYS A 440 -1.48 -0.64 23.48
C LYS A 440 -2.86 -1.11 23.05
N LYS A 441 -3.93 -0.33 23.31
CA LYS A 441 -5.29 -0.62 22.81
C LYS A 441 -5.39 -0.49 21.29
N TYR A 442 -4.65 0.45 20.71
CA TYR A 442 -4.61 0.68 19.26
C TYR A 442 -3.69 -0.29 18.54
N LYS A 443 -2.66 -0.78 19.24
CA LYS A 443 -1.68 -1.70 18.66
C LYS A 443 -1.12 -2.65 19.71
N THR A 444 -1.58 -3.89 19.63
CA THR A 444 -1.22 -4.96 20.57
C THR A 444 -0.02 -5.80 20.10
N SER A 445 0.31 -5.75 18.80
CA SER A 445 1.43 -6.51 18.21
C SER A 445 2.26 -5.66 17.27
N PHE A 446 3.58 -5.87 17.32
CA PHE A 446 4.55 -5.27 16.42
C PHE A 446 4.89 -6.27 15.31
N SER A 447 4.97 -5.79 14.08
CA SER A 447 5.45 -6.58 12.95
C SER A 447 6.70 -5.93 12.34
N ASP A 448 7.48 -6.70 11.58
CA ASP A 448 8.60 -6.16 10.80
C ASP A 448 8.17 -5.07 9.81
N LYS A 449 6.88 -4.99 9.47
CA LYS A 449 6.33 -3.93 8.60
C LYS A 449 6.27 -2.55 9.26
N ASP A 450 6.31 -2.51 10.59
CA ASP A 450 6.29 -1.27 11.38
C ASP A 450 7.68 -0.63 11.53
N ARG A 451 8.71 -1.40 11.15
CA ARG A 451 10.11 -0.98 11.18
C ARG A 451 10.53 -0.54 9.79
N PHE A 452 11.37 0.49 9.74
CA PHE A 452 11.98 0.91 8.49
C PHE A 452 13.20 0.01 8.22
N GLU A 453 13.06 -0.85 7.22
CA GLU A 453 14.07 -1.85 6.87
C GLU A 453 14.44 -2.76 8.06
N LYS A 454 15.73 -2.85 8.40
CA LYS A 454 16.27 -3.69 9.49
C LYS A 454 16.55 -2.89 10.77
N PHE A 455 16.19 -1.62 10.82
CA PHE A 455 16.44 -0.78 12.00
C PHE A 455 15.41 -1.08 13.09
N GLN A 456 15.89 -1.21 14.33
CA GLN A 456 15.04 -1.38 15.49
C GLN A 456 14.44 -0.06 15.96
N TYR A 457 15.14 1.05 15.78
CA TYR A 457 14.72 2.35 16.31
C TYR A 457 14.39 3.37 15.21
N ILE A 458 14.03 2.86 14.02
CA ILE A 458 13.42 3.65 12.94
C ILE A 458 12.08 3.01 12.56
N LEU A 459 10.98 3.76 12.68
CA LEU A 459 9.61 3.27 12.59
C LEU A 459 8.85 3.94 11.45
N THR A 460 7.89 3.24 10.87
CA THR A 460 7.04 3.72 9.75
C THR A 460 5.64 4.14 10.22
N ASN A 461 5.40 4.16 11.53
CA ASN A 461 4.11 4.43 12.14
C ASN A 461 4.27 5.17 13.48
N GLU A 462 3.46 6.20 13.67
CA GLU A 462 3.50 7.09 14.85
C GLU A 462 3.24 6.35 16.17
N ILE A 463 2.17 5.54 16.21
CA ILE A 463 1.79 4.75 17.40
C ILE A 463 2.90 3.76 17.75
N SER A 464 3.44 3.07 16.74
CA SER A 464 4.57 2.16 16.95
C SER A 464 5.76 2.89 17.56
N CYS A 465 6.10 4.09 17.06
CA CYS A 465 7.21 4.89 17.58
C CYS A 465 6.99 5.28 19.04
N LEU A 466 5.79 5.78 19.39
CA LEU A 466 5.43 6.14 20.75
C LEU A 466 5.57 4.97 21.73
N ILE A 467 5.03 3.81 21.37
CA ILE A 467 5.11 2.61 22.22
C ILE A 467 6.57 2.21 22.43
N ILE A 468 7.41 2.25 21.38
CA ILE A 468 8.85 1.95 21.51
C ILE A 468 9.55 2.95 22.44
N CYS A 469 9.29 4.25 22.30
CA CYS A 469 9.86 5.27 23.18
C CYS A 469 9.47 5.03 24.65
N LEU A 470 8.21 4.70 24.92
CA LEU A 470 7.72 4.38 26.26
C LEU A 470 8.35 3.10 26.83
N GLN A 471 8.56 2.07 26.00
CA GLN A 471 9.29 0.87 26.40
C GLN A 471 10.75 1.16 26.75
N ILE A 472 11.41 2.05 25.98
CA ILE A 472 12.76 2.51 26.32
C ILE A 472 12.75 3.19 27.68
N VAL A 473 11.79 4.09 27.95
CA VAL A 473 11.65 4.77 29.25
C VAL A 473 11.46 3.77 30.40
N GLN A 474 10.61 2.76 30.23
CA GLN A 474 10.45 1.70 31.23
C GLN A 474 11.76 0.96 31.51
N ASN A 475 12.52 0.60 30.46
CA ASN A 475 13.81 -0.05 30.61
C ASN A 475 14.85 0.84 31.31
N ILE A 476 14.85 2.15 31.05
CA ILE A 476 15.70 3.12 31.76
C ILE A 476 15.36 3.15 33.24
N LYS A 477 14.08 3.26 33.59
CA LYS A 477 13.60 3.24 34.99
C LYS A 477 13.98 1.93 35.69
N LEU A 478 13.74 0.77 35.05
CA LEU A 478 14.06 -0.55 35.60
C LEU A 478 15.56 -0.75 35.84
N ASN A 479 16.40 -0.30 34.91
CA ASN A 479 17.86 -0.41 35.02
C ASN A 479 18.49 0.72 35.84
N LYS A 480 17.69 1.64 36.40
CA LYS A 480 18.14 2.85 37.12
C LYS A 480 19.14 3.69 36.31
N GLN A 481 18.99 3.67 34.99
CA GLN A 481 19.74 4.54 34.09
C GLN A 481 19.12 5.93 34.10
N LYS A 482 19.93 6.96 33.83
CA LYS A 482 19.43 8.34 33.73
C LYS A 482 18.95 8.66 32.31
N TYR A 483 19.66 8.16 31.31
CA TYR A 483 19.45 8.50 29.91
C TYR A 483 19.56 7.26 29.03
N TRP A 484 18.90 7.30 27.88
CA TRP A 484 19.05 6.31 26.84
C TRP A 484 20.40 6.45 26.13
N GLU A 485 20.90 5.33 25.63
CA GLU A 485 22.02 5.25 24.72
C GLU A 485 21.56 4.44 23.52
N ASP A 486 21.62 5.05 22.34
CA ASP A 486 21.19 4.43 21.09
C ASP A 486 22.15 3.28 20.74
N PRO A 487 21.67 2.02 20.72
CA PRO A 487 22.53 0.88 20.45
C PRO A 487 22.86 0.74 18.95
N GLU A 488 22.17 1.45 18.06
CA GLU A 488 22.33 1.35 16.60
C GLU A 488 23.15 2.50 16.01
N PHE A 489 23.31 3.62 16.73
CA PHE A 489 23.95 4.82 16.17
C PHE A 489 24.67 5.66 17.24
N GLY A 490 26.00 5.59 17.25
CA GLY A 490 26.87 6.28 18.19
C GLY A 490 27.90 5.34 18.81
N SER A 491 28.55 5.78 19.88
CA SER A 491 29.42 4.89 20.66
C SER A 491 28.62 3.83 21.40
N SER A 492 29.11 2.59 21.35
CA SER A 492 28.49 1.42 21.97
C SER A 492 29.55 0.47 22.53
N GLN A 493 29.15 -0.59 23.25
CA GLN A 493 30.09 -1.59 23.75
C GLN A 493 30.85 -2.30 22.61
N THR A 494 30.22 -2.50 21.46
CA THR A 494 30.81 -3.17 20.28
C THR A 494 31.53 -2.21 19.34
N ASP A 495 31.25 -0.91 19.44
CA ASP A 495 31.92 0.17 18.70
C ASP A 495 32.18 1.35 19.65
N PRO A 496 33.21 1.27 20.51
CA PRO A 496 33.44 2.26 21.56
C PRO A 496 33.66 3.69 21.07
N TYR A 497 34.13 3.84 19.83
CA TYR A 497 34.38 5.13 19.19
C TYR A 497 33.21 5.61 18.31
N GLY A 498 32.17 4.79 18.13
CA GLY A 498 31.05 5.09 17.24
C GLY A 498 31.47 5.27 15.78
N SER A 499 32.48 4.51 15.36
CA SER A 499 33.13 4.64 14.05
C SER A 499 32.15 4.36 12.91
N ASN A 500 31.24 3.40 13.09
CA ASN A 500 30.23 3.04 12.08
C ASN A 500 29.15 4.12 11.90
N ALA A 501 28.94 4.98 12.90
CA ALA A 501 28.02 6.11 12.77
C ALA A 501 28.66 7.28 12.00
N ILE A 502 29.99 7.34 11.96
CA ILE A 502 30.75 8.42 11.31
C ILE A 502 31.15 8.02 9.89
N TYR A 503 31.74 6.83 9.72
CA TYR A 503 32.30 6.31 8.48
C TYR A 503 31.56 5.06 8.01
N ARG A 504 31.57 4.83 6.70
CA ARG A 504 30.80 3.76 6.06
C ARG A 504 31.51 2.40 5.96
N VAL A 505 32.85 2.36 6.07
CA VAL A 505 33.68 1.16 5.80
C VAL A 505 34.85 1.06 6.77
N GLU A 506 35.09 -0.15 7.32
CA GLU A 506 36.29 -0.62 8.08
C GLU A 506 37.12 0.46 8.81
N ASN A 507 36.49 1.41 9.49
CA ASN A 507 37.11 2.43 10.34
C ASN A 507 38.24 3.24 9.66
N LEU A 508 38.27 3.37 8.34
CA LEU A 508 39.30 4.18 7.66
C LEU A 508 38.82 5.63 7.53
N PRO A 509 39.50 6.62 8.15
CA PRO A 509 39.11 8.01 8.04
C PRO A 509 39.28 8.51 6.60
N ILE A 510 38.32 9.31 6.14
CA ILE A 510 38.43 10.06 4.90
C ILE A 510 39.60 11.05 5.03
N GLN A 511 40.34 11.28 3.94
CA GLN A 511 41.43 12.25 3.96
C GLN A 511 40.94 13.63 4.43
N GLY A 512 41.54 14.14 5.51
CA GLY A 512 41.19 15.42 6.13
C GLY A 512 40.21 15.32 7.31
N TRP A 513 39.60 14.15 7.55
CA TRP A 513 38.78 13.89 8.73
C TRP A 513 39.64 13.44 9.91
N PRO A 514 39.24 13.71 11.16
CA PRO A 514 39.88 13.12 12.33
C PRO A 514 39.74 11.59 12.33
N ASP A 515 40.59 10.90 13.10
CA ASP A 515 40.46 9.46 13.37
C ASP A 515 39.35 9.24 14.41
N ALA A 516 38.58 8.15 14.28
CA ALA A 516 37.48 7.82 15.20
C ALA A 516 37.92 7.82 16.67
N LYS A 517 39.15 7.36 16.94
CA LYS A 517 39.70 7.28 18.30
C LYS A 517 39.93 8.64 18.97
N ASP A 518 40.04 9.70 18.16
CA ASP A 518 40.28 11.07 18.62
C ASP A 518 38.96 11.86 18.77
N ILE A 519 37.82 11.23 18.43
CA ILE A 519 36.47 11.81 18.51
C ILE A 519 35.80 11.35 19.81
N CYS A 520 35.13 12.29 20.48
CA CYS A 520 34.35 12.01 21.68
C CYS A 520 32.85 12.11 21.38
N TRP A 521 32.05 11.20 21.94
CA TRP A 521 30.58 11.27 21.92
C TRP A 521 30.11 11.82 23.25
N GLN A 522 29.63 13.06 23.26
CA GLN A 522 29.23 13.78 24.48
C GLN A 522 27.74 14.12 24.43
N ARG A 523 27.06 14.07 25.58
CA ARG A 523 25.65 14.49 25.64
C ARG A 523 25.53 15.99 25.44
N ILE A 524 24.39 16.46 24.91
CA ILE A 524 24.14 17.90 24.76
C ILE A 524 24.39 18.63 26.08
N SER A 525 23.88 18.11 27.20
CA SER A 525 24.04 18.71 28.53
C SER A 525 25.47 18.77 29.05
N GLU A 526 26.40 17.99 28.48
CA GLU A 526 27.82 18.03 28.82
C GLU A 526 28.56 19.13 28.05
N ILE A 527 28.01 19.54 26.90
CA ILE A 527 28.53 20.60 26.04
C ILE A 527 27.88 21.95 26.40
N CYS A 528 26.55 21.98 26.49
CA CYS A 528 25.72 23.13 26.79
C CYS A 528 24.61 22.74 27.79
N SER A 529 24.67 23.25 29.02
CA SER A 529 23.74 22.87 30.09
C SER A 529 22.32 23.45 29.94
N ASP A 530 22.18 24.59 29.28
CA ASP A 530 20.94 25.37 29.12
C ASP A 530 20.34 25.30 27.71
N TRP A 531 20.66 24.22 27.00
CA TRP A 531 20.30 24.01 25.61
C TRP A 531 18.79 23.96 25.34
N VAL A 532 18.41 24.51 24.20
CA VAL A 532 17.06 24.48 23.62
C VAL A 532 17.11 23.86 22.23
N PHE A 533 15.97 23.35 21.76
CA PHE A 533 15.90 22.89 20.38
C PHE A 533 15.97 24.10 19.43
N MET A 534 15.09 25.06 19.63
CA MET A 534 15.07 26.41 19.05
C MET A 534 14.86 27.40 20.20
N ASP A 535 15.37 28.61 20.05
CA ASP A 535 15.15 29.67 21.02
C ASP A 535 13.74 30.31 20.90
N GLU A 536 13.51 31.37 21.67
CA GLU A 536 12.21 32.07 21.72
C GLU A 536 11.91 32.93 20.48
N ASN A 537 12.91 33.17 19.63
CA ASN A 537 12.77 33.86 18.35
C ASN A 537 12.51 32.91 17.18
N GLY A 538 12.46 31.60 17.44
CA GLY A 538 12.26 30.58 16.41
C GLY A 538 13.55 30.19 15.70
N ALA A 539 13.45 29.37 14.66
CA ALA A 539 14.60 29.08 13.83
C ALA A 539 14.88 30.25 12.88
N ASN A 540 16.16 30.56 12.71
CA ASN A 540 16.62 31.55 11.74
C ASN A 540 17.49 30.89 10.67
N ALA A 541 17.40 31.39 9.43
CA ALA A 541 18.33 30.97 8.39
C ALA A 541 19.78 31.12 8.85
N ASN A 542 20.12 32.19 9.59
CA ASN A 542 21.48 32.49 10.05
C ASN A 542 22.05 31.50 11.07
N ASP A 543 21.19 30.72 11.74
CA ASP A 543 21.62 29.73 12.72
C ASP A 543 22.41 28.61 12.07
N VAL A 544 22.13 28.27 10.81
CA VAL A 544 22.53 26.99 10.26
C VAL A 544 23.97 27.00 9.72
N ILE A 545 24.93 26.40 10.42
CA ILE A 545 26.34 26.37 10.00
C ILE A 545 26.75 24.94 9.59
N GLN A 546 27.25 24.79 8.37
CA GLN A 546 27.83 23.53 7.89
C GLN A 546 29.24 23.31 8.47
N SER A 547 29.56 22.07 8.82
CA SER A 547 30.92 21.63 9.12
C SER A 547 31.84 21.62 7.89
N HIS A 548 33.09 22.02 8.06
CA HIS A 548 34.12 21.92 7.02
C HIS A 548 34.56 20.48 6.72
N TYR A 549 34.19 19.50 7.55
CA TYR A 549 34.51 18.09 7.32
C TYR A 549 33.52 17.42 6.35
N LEU A 550 32.22 17.74 6.45
CA LEU A 550 31.17 17.01 5.73
C LEU A 550 30.66 17.78 4.50
N GLY A 551 30.65 17.11 3.35
CA GLY A 551 30.18 17.66 2.07
C GLY A 551 28.67 17.56 1.86
N ASP A 552 27.85 17.88 2.86
CA ASP A 552 26.40 17.71 2.86
C ASP A 552 25.63 19.04 2.64
N CYS A 553 26.22 19.98 1.88
CA CYS A 553 25.69 21.34 1.77
C CYS A 553 24.27 21.42 1.22
N TRP A 554 23.86 20.40 0.46
CA TRP A 554 22.50 20.23 -0.03
C TRP A 554 21.47 20.05 1.10
N LEU A 555 21.83 19.33 2.16
CA LEU A 555 21.01 19.08 3.34
C LEU A 555 20.98 20.33 4.22
N ILE A 556 22.15 20.91 4.50
CA ILE A 556 22.29 22.11 5.35
C ILE A 556 21.64 23.34 4.70
N SER A 557 21.71 23.47 3.37
CA SER A 557 20.93 24.50 2.64
C SER A 557 19.43 24.24 2.75
N ALA A 558 18.98 22.98 2.69
CA ALA A 558 17.56 22.68 2.88
C ALA A 558 17.09 23.02 4.31
N LEU A 559 17.90 22.78 5.34
CA LEU A 559 17.63 23.20 6.72
C LEU A 559 17.52 24.73 6.82
N THR A 560 18.47 25.44 6.20
CA THR A 560 18.43 26.90 6.10
C THR A 560 17.14 27.42 5.45
N ILE A 561 16.66 26.74 4.41
CA ILE A 561 15.44 27.14 3.69
C ILE A 561 14.19 26.92 4.56
N ILE A 562 14.09 25.80 5.27
CA ILE A 562 12.92 25.52 6.13
C ILE A 562 12.91 26.34 7.42
N ALA A 563 14.05 26.89 7.85
CA ALA A 563 14.12 27.81 8.99
C ALA A 563 13.26 29.07 8.78
N SER A 564 12.95 29.43 7.52
CA SER A 564 12.01 30.53 7.21
C SER A 564 10.57 30.29 7.68
N ASN A 565 10.24 29.09 8.19
CA ASN A 565 8.95 28.82 8.80
C ASN A 565 9.03 27.68 9.82
N ASP A 566 8.94 28.05 11.09
CA ASP A 566 9.03 27.14 12.24
C ASP A 566 8.08 25.95 12.16
N LYS A 567 6.92 26.05 11.50
CA LYS A 567 5.97 24.93 11.37
C LYS A 567 6.57 23.70 10.71
N TYR A 568 7.60 23.86 9.87
CA TYR A 568 8.31 22.73 9.27
C TYR A 568 9.19 22.00 10.27
N LEU A 569 9.66 22.70 11.31
CA LEU A 569 10.43 22.13 12.41
C LEU A 569 9.51 21.63 13.53
N VAL A 570 8.67 22.51 14.06
CA VAL A 570 7.71 22.24 15.12
C VAL A 570 6.40 22.99 14.81
N ASP A 571 5.32 22.26 14.56
CA ASP A 571 4.00 22.87 14.34
C ASP A 571 3.29 23.10 15.69
N GLU A 572 3.01 24.37 16.00
CA GLU A 572 2.28 24.78 17.20
C GLU A 572 0.81 24.35 17.21
N ASN A 573 0.20 24.21 16.03
CA ASN A 573 -1.23 23.90 15.88
C ASN A 573 -1.50 22.39 15.77
N ASP A 574 -0.49 21.59 15.43
CA ASP A 574 -0.61 20.15 15.27
C ASP A 574 0.63 19.43 15.81
N ILE A 575 0.49 18.85 17.00
CA ILE A 575 1.60 18.23 17.72
C ILE A 575 2.23 17.02 17.00
N SER A 576 1.60 16.50 15.96
CA SER A 576 2.09 15.38 15.13
C SER A 576 2.86 15.84 13.88
N LYS A 577 2.84 17.14 13.58
CA LYS A 577 3.51 17.76 12.43
C LYS A 577 4.85 18.40 12.80
N GLY A 578 5.60 18.76 11.76
CA GLY A 578 6.99 19.20 11.85
C GLY A 578 8.00 18.04 11.84
N LEU A 579 9.26 18.38 11.62
CA LEU A 579 10.40 17.46 11.71
C LEU A 579 10.61 16.95 13.14
N TYR A 580 10.31 17.76 14.16
CA TYR A 580 10.39 17.38 15.56
C TYR A 580 9.01 17.50 16.23
N PRO A 581 8.09 16.53 16.00
CA PRO A 581 6.72 16.63 16.49
C PRO A 581 6.66 16.76 18.01
N LYS A 582 5.88 17.74 18.50
CA LYS A 582 5.69 18.01 19.94
C LYS A 582 5.29 16.80 20.75
N LEU A 583 4.56 15.88 20.11
CA LEU A 583 4.16 14.58 20.64
C LEU A 583 5.31 13.79 21.30
N PHE A 584 6.56 13.99 20.86
CA PHE A 584 7.74 13.28 21.38
C PHE A 584 8.63 14.12 22.31
N HIS A 585 8.34 15.40 22.53
CA HIS A 585 9.26 16.31 23.25
C HIS A 585 9.51 15.88 24.69
N PHE A 586 8.52 15.28 25.35
CA PHE A 586 8.67 14.84 26.75
C PHE A 586 9.78 13.80 26.93
N PHE A 587 10.11 13.02 25.88
CA PHE A 587 11.13 11.99 25.94
C PHE A 587 12.56 12.57 26.02
N LYS A 588 12.75 13.86 25.69
CA LYS A 588 14.04 14.58 25.79
C LYS A 588 14.66 14.45 27.18
N LYS A 589 13.87 14.43 28.26
CA LYS A 589 14.38 14.30 29.65
C LYS A 589 15.07 12.96 29.91
N TYR A 590 14.78 11.95 29.09
CA TYR A 590 15.42 10.63 29.12
C TYR A 590 16.53 10.51 28.08
N GLY A 591 16.95 11.61 27.43
CA GLY A 591 17.97 11.61 26.39
C GLY A 591 17.49 10.97 25.08
N ILE A 592 16.18 10.96 24.82
CA ILE A 592 15.56 10.39 23.61
C ILE A 592 14.98 11.53 22.78
N ILE A 593 15.31 11.57 21.49
CA ILE A 593 14.81 12.57 20.54
C ILE A 593 14.26 11.82 19.31
N VAL A 594 13.10 12.23 18.82
CA VAL A 594 12.44 11.59 17.66
C VAL A 594 12.28 12.61 16.55
N ILE A 595 12.96 12.37 15.42
CA ILE A 595 12.82 13.22 14.23
C ILE A 595 12.04 12.46 13.15
N LYS A 596 11.08 13.14 12.54
CA LYS A 596 10.20 12.62 11.51
C LYS A 596 10.66 13.09 10.14
N PHE A 597 10.93 12.18 9.23
CA PHE A 597 11.21 12.47 7.83
C PHE A 597 10.15 11.86 6.92
N ASN A 598 9.98 12.40 5.73
CA ASN A 598 9.20 11.79 4.66
C ASN A 598 10.12 11.00 3.73
N LYS A 599 9.85 9.71 3.51
CA LYS A 599 10.48 8.93 2.45
C LYS A 599 9.41 8.25 1.61
N MET A 600 9.45 8.49 0.30
CA MET A 600 8.46 7.94 -0.64
C MET A 600 7.01 8.18 -0.19
N PHE A 601 6.72 9.39 0.33
CA PHE A 601 5.39 9.78 0.83
C PHE A 601 4.90 9.01 2.06
N ARG A 602 5.82 8.44 2.84
CA ARG A 602 5.55 7.82 4.14
C ARG A 602 6.36 8.51 5.22
N ASP A 603 5.73 8.74 6.36
CA ASP A 603 6.39 9.29 7.54
C ASP A 603 7.27 8.22 8.19
N ILE A 604 8.53 8.56 8.40
CA ILE A 604 9.59 7.74 8.98
C ILE A 604 10.05 8.43 10.26
N TYR A 605 9.84 7.78 11.40
CA TYR A 605 10.20 8.28 12.72
C TYR A 605 11.54 7.69 13.13
N VAL A 606 12.56 8.53 13.26
CA VAL A 606 13.92 8.17 13.64
C VAL A 606 14.15 8.54 15.09
N ILE A 607 14.34 7.52 15.95
CA ILE A 607 14.67 7.73 17.37
C ILE A 607 16.20 7.79 17.49
N ILE A 608 16.72 8.84 18.10
CA ILE A 608 18.16 9.01 18.41
C ILE A 608 18.34 9.35 19.89
N ASP A 609 19.54 9.10 20.41
CA ASP A 609 19.95 9.68 21.69
C ASP A 609 20.49 11.11 21.53
N ASP A 610 20.85 11.75 22.64
CA ASP A 610 21.39 13.11 22.69
C ASP A 610 22.93 13.18 22.73
N ARG A 611 23.67 12.14 22.30
CA ARG A 611 25.15 12.14 22.23
C ARG A 611 25.66 12.62 20.86
N PHE A 612 26.57 13.59 20.80
CA PHE A 612 27.08 14.17 19.56
C PHE A 612 28.60 14.07 19.45
N CYS A 613 29.09 13.96 18.22
CA CYS A 613 30.52 13.89 17.91
C CYS A 613 31.19 15.23 18.17
N THR A 614 32.25 15.20 18.96
CA THR A 614 33.13 16.34 19.21
C THR A 614 34.58 15.98 18.90
N TYR A 615 35.33 16.95 18.41
CA TYR A 615 36.76 16.85 18.19
C TYR A 615 37.42 18.12 18.73
N ASN A 616 38.41 17.98 19.63
CA ASN A 616 38.99 19.09 20.37
C ASN A 616 37.96 19.99 21.08
N ASN A 617 36.95 19.36 21.72
CA ASN A 617 35.84 20.03 22.42
C ASN A 617 34.97 20.94 21.54
N LYS A 618 34.99 20.76 20.21
CA LYS A 618 34.07 21.41 19.28
C LYS A 618 33.22 20.37 18.56
N LEU A 619 32.00 20.73 18.18
CA LEU A 619 31.15 19.87 17.37
C LEU A 619 31.86 19.52 16.05
N LEU A 620 31.76 18.25 15.65
CA LEU A 620 32.43 17.76 14.45
C LEU A 620 31.63 18.06 13.17
N PHE A 621 30.30 18.02 13.27
CA PHE A 621 29.38 18.19 12.14
C PHE A 621 28.66 19.53 12.22
N ALA A 622 27.52 19.69 11.54
CA ALA A 622 26.81 20.96 11.48
C ALA A 622 26.54 21.49 12.90
N GLU A 623 26.39 22.81 13.02
CA GLU A 623 26.08 23.48 14.29
C GLU A 623 25.12 24.66 14.10
N CYS A 624 24.39 25.00 15.15
CA CYS A 624 23.72 26.30 15.23
C CYS A 624 24.75 27.38 15.58
N ARG A 625 24.56 28.60 15.06
CA ARG A 625 25.39 29.76 15.38
C ARG A 625 25.34 30.09 16.87
N SER A 626 24.18 29.93 17.49
CA SER A 626 24.00 29.98 18.93
C SER A 626 24.41 28.65 19.55
N GLU A 627 25.32 28.68 20.54
CA GLU A 627 25.73 27.49 21.30
C GLU A 627 24.57 26.84 22.07
N ARG A 628 23.50 27.61 22.33
CA ARG A 628 22.31 27.17 23.06
C ARG A 628 21.32 26.42 22.18
N GLU A 629 21.37 26.57 20.86
CA GLU A 629 20.43 25.96 19.92
C GLU A 629 20.98 24.68 19.28
N TRP A 630 20.11 23.69 19.10
CA TRP A 630 20.55 22.32 18.77
C TRP A 630 19.77 21.67 17.63
N TRP A 631 18.80 22.35 17.03
CA TRP A 631 17.91 21.77 16.03
C TRP A 631 18.65 21.29 14.78
N VAL A 632 19.67 22.01 14.32
CA VAL A 632 20.45 21.66 13.11
C VAL A 632 21.19 20.33 13.31
N GLN A 633 21.93 20.23 14.41
CA GLN A 633 22.76 19.08 14.76
C GLN A 633 21.90 17.84 15.00
N ILE A 634 20.78 18.02 15.71
CA ILE A 634 19.81 16.97 15.99
C ILE A 634 19.24 16.39 14.69
N ILE A 635 18.81 17.25 13.76
CA ILE A 635 18.20 16.80 12.50
C ILE A 635 19.24 16.15 11.59
N GLU A 636 20.44 16.74 11.47
CA GLU A 636 21.55 16.15 10.71
C GLU A 636 21.91 14.76 11.24
N LYS A 637 22.02 14.59 12.57
CA LYS A 637 22.27 13.29 13.21
C LYS A 637 21.18 12.27 12.89
N ALA A 638 19.91 12.64 13.04
CA ALA A 638 18.81 11.74 12.72
C ALA A 638 18.80 11.35 11.23
N TYR A 639 19.11 12.29 10.35
CA TYR A 639 19.20 12.03 8.92
C TYR A 639 20.41 11.16 8.56
N ALA A 640 21.54 11.33 9.26
CA ALA A 640 22.71 10.46 9.16
C ALA A 640 22.37 9.03 9.60
N LYS A 641 21.66 8.85 10.73
CA LYS A 641 21.17 7.54 11.18
C LYS A 641 20.27 6.87 10.16
N LEU A 642 19.33 7.61 9.57
CA LEU A 642 18.45 7.09 8.51
C LEU A 642 19.25 6.56 7.31
N HIS A 643 20.39 7.18 7.00
CA HIS A 643 21.30 6.78 5.92
C HIS A 643 22.51 5.97 6.43
N SER A 644 22.43 5.42 7.64
CA SER A 644 23.42 4.58 8.34
C SER A 644 24.68 5.26 8.90
N CYS A 645 25.15 6.39 8.37
CA CYS A 645 26.31 7.13 8.89
C CYS A 645 26.36 8.58 8.39
N TYR A 646 27.17 9.44 9.02
CA TYR A 646 27.37 10.84 8.57
C TYR A 646 28.01 10.93 7.18
N GLU A 647 29.02 10.10 6.88
CA GLU A 647 29.61 10.03 5.52
C GLU A 647 28.55 9.80 4.43
N ALA A 648 27.45 9.10 4.75
CA ALA A 648 26.38 8.81 3.81
C ALA A 648 25.69 10.07 3.25
N LEU A 649 25.79 11.19 3.97
CA LEU A 649 25.17 12.47 3.61
C LEU A 649 25.98 13.27 2.59
N THR A 650 27.19 12.81 2.25
CA THR A 650 28.07 13.48 1.27
C THR A 650 27.39 13.61 -0.10
N SER A 651 27.27 14.85 -0.56
CA SER A 651 26.65 15.26 -1.82
C SER A 651 25.16 14.90 -1.95
N GLY A 652 24.40 15.74 -2.64
CA GLY A 652 22.99 15.50 -2.90
C GLY A 652 22.30 16.68 -3.58
N ASP A 653 20.97 16.60 -3.68
CA ASP A 653 20.13 17.58 -4.37
C ASP A 653 19.19 18.22 -3.34
N ILE A 654 19.17 19.56 -3.25
CA ILE A 654 18.37 20.32 -2.27
C ILE A 654 16.89 19.90 -2.35
N SER A 655 16.38 19.59 -3.55
CA SER A 655 14.99 19.17 -3.73
C SER A 655 14.66 17.88 -2.96
N GLN A 656 15.65 17.00 -2.77
CA GLN A 656 15.48 15.74 -2.06
C GLN A 656 15.32 15.99 -0.56
N ALA A 657 16.17 16.83 0.02
CA ALA A 657 16.11 17.17 1.44
C ALA A 657 14.84 17.96 1.77
N LEU A 658 14.49 18.96 0.96
CA LEU A 658 13.24 19.72 1.15
C LEU A 658 12.01 18.80 1.10
N PHE A 659 11.98 17.85 0.16
CA PHE A 659 10.93 16.84 0.10
C PHE A 659 10.90 15.97 1.35
N ASP A 660 12.06 15.48 1.80
CA ASP A 660 12.15 14.64 2.98
C ASP A 660 11.79 15.38 4.28
N PHE A 661 11.95 16.70 4.31
CA PHE A 661 11.62 17.53 5.46
C PHE A 661 10.14 17.92 5.51
N THR A 662 9.55 18.20 4.35
CA THR A 662 8.23 18.84 4.28
C THR A 662 7.13 17.94 3.72
N GLY A 663 7.50 16.87 3.00
CA GLY A 663 6.58 16.08 2.19
C GLY A 663 6.05 16.81 0.94
N ILE A 664 6.50 18.05 0.70
CA ILE A 664 6.07 18.88 -0.44
C ILE A 664 6.98 18.57 -1.63
N PRO A 665 6.42 18.19 -2.80
CA PRO A 665 7.19 18.01 -4.02
C PRO A 665 8.02 19.23 -4.39
N CYS A 666 9.26 18.97 -4.82
CA CYS A 666 10.20 20.01 -5.23
C CYS A 666 10.65 19.78 -6.68
N THR A 667 10.55 20.82 -7.51
CA THR A 667 10.99 20.81 -8.89
C THR A 667 12.43 21.31 -8.99
N ARG A 668 13.19 20.71 -9.92
CA ARG A 668 14.49 21.21 -10.35
C ARG A 668 14.38 21.84 -11.72
N TYR A 669 14.68 23.13 -11.82
CA TYR A 669 14.67 23.91 -13.03
C TYR A 669 16.10 24.24 -13.48
N ILE A 670 16.47 23.81 -14.68
CA ILE A 670 17.77 24.11 -15.29
C ILE A 670 17.69 25.47 -15.99
N ILE A 671 18.60 26.38 -15.64
CA ILE A 671 18.66 27.77 -16.16
C ILE A 671 19.57 27.86 -17.41
N ASP A 672 20.41 26.86 -17.66
CA ASP A 672 21.54 26.94 -18.59
C ASP A 672 21.20 27.30 -20.06
N ASN A 673 22.07 28.12 -20.67
CA ASN A 673 22.05 28.48 -22.09
C ASN A 673 22.89 27.52 -22.97
N ASN A 674 23.78 26.71 -22.39
CA ASN A 674 24.73 25.82 -23.08
C ASN A 674 24.43 24.32 -22.91
N TYR A 675 23.47 23.94 -22.06
CA TYR A 675 22.97 22.57 -22.05
C TYR A 675 22.23 22.33 -23.37
N ASN A 676 22.61 21.30 -24.10
CA ASN A 676 21.94 20.81 -25.32
C ASN A 676 20.53 20.30 -24.97
N ASP A 677 19.63 21.19 -24.56
CA ASP A 677 18.22 20.88 -24.42
C ASP A 677 17.42 21.59 -25.50
N TYR A 678 16.51 20.82 -26.08
CA TYR A 678 15.83 21.02 -27.35
C TYR A 678 14.73 22.10 -27.30
N ASP A 679 14.75 22.99 -26.30
CA ASP A 679 13.98 24.25 -26.29
C ASP A 679 14.74 25.32 -27.10
N ASN A 680 15.16 24.93 -28.32
CA ASN A 680 15.84 25.78 -29.31
C ASN A 680 14.92 26.90 -29.83
N ASP A 681 13.63 26.85 -29.51
CA ASP A 681 12.64 27.83 -29.94
C ASP A 681 12.54 29.04 -29.00
N LYS A 682 13.01 28.93 -27.74
CA LYS A 682 12.97 30.03 -26.77
C LYS A 682 14.23 30.87 -26.79
N THR A 683 14.06 32.15 -27.02
CA THR A 683 15.07 33.19 -26.88
C THR A 683 15.60 33.28 -25.44
N ILE A 684 16.82 33.81 -25.28
CA ILE A 684 17.40 34.14 -23.96
C ILE A 684 16.46 35.04 -23.13
N GLN A 685 15.72 35.92 -23.80
CA GLN A 685 14.78 36.83 -23.15
C GLN A 685 13.59 36.08 -22.55
N GLU A 686 12.98 35.16 -23.29
CA GLU A 686 11.86 34.34 -22.81
C GLU A 686 12.27 33.46 -21.62
N ARG A 687 13.49 32.90 -21.64
CA ARG A 687 14.02 32.11 -20.51
C ARG A 687 14.18 32.97 -19.25
N LYS A 688 14.68 34.20 -19.40
CA LYS A 688 14.79 35.16 -18.28
C LYS A 688 13.42 35.56 -17.74
N GLU A 689 12.46 35.82 -18.62
CA GLU A 689 11.08 36.16 -18.23
C GLU A 689 10.40 34.99 -17.52
N GLN A 690 10.61 33.77 -17.99
CA GLN A 690 10.12 32.56 -17.33
C GLN A 690 10.73 32.39 -15.93
N LEU A 691 12.05 32.56 -15.78
CA LEU A 691 12.70 32.49 -14.48
C LEU A 691 12.18 33.58 -13.53
N LEU A 692 12.05 34.82 -14.01
CA LEU A 692 11.46 35.91 -13.23
C LEU A 692 10.03 35.59 -12.77
N LYS A 693 9.23 34.99 -13.65
CA LYS A 693 7.87 34.55 -13.32
C LYS A 693 7.87 33.48 -12.24
N ILE A 694 8.82 32.54 -12.26
CA ILE A 694 8.99 31.56 -11.18
C ILE A 694 9.24 32.27 -9.84
N PHE A 695 10.20 33.20 -9.78
CA PHE A 695 10.47 33.96 -8.54
C PHE A 695 9.28 34.78 -8.06
N GLN A 696 8.51 35.38 -8.97
CA GLN A 696 7.29 36.13 -8.62
C GLN A 696 6.21 35.22 -8.03
N ILE A 697 5.97 34.06 -8.65
CA ILE A 697 5.02 33.06 -8.15
C ILE A 697 5.49 32.51 -6.81
N ALA A 698 6.78 32.18 -6.69
CA ALA A 698 7.39 31.66 -5.48
C ALA A 698 7.22 32.64 -4.30
N LYS A 699 7.46 33.94 -4.53
CA LYS A 699 7.20 34.98 -3.52
C LYS A 699 5.72 35.01 -3.09
N GLN A 700 4.78 34.90 -4.03
CA GLN A 700 3.35 34.94 -3.71
C GLN A 700 2.86 33.69 -2.97
N SER A 701 3.59 32.58 -3.09
CA SER A 701 3.20 31.28 -2.57
C SER A 701 4.08 30.79 -1.41
N ASN A 702 5.04 31.60 -0.97
CA ASN A 702 6.05 31.23 0.01
C ASN A 702 6.74 29.90 -0.34
N SER A 703 7.07 29.70 -1.62
CA SER A 703 7.81 28.52 -2.07
C SER A 703 9.20 28.51 -1.45
N LEU A 704 9.63 27.33 -1.02
CA LEU A 704 10.96 27.03 -0.53
C LEU A 704 11.91 26.98 -1.73
N MET A 705 13.00 27.74 -1.71
CA MET A 705 13.87 27.90 -2.88
C MET A 705 15.35 27.72 -2.56
N GLY A 706 16.07 27.05 -3.45
CA GLY A 706 17.52 26.92 -3.40
C GLY A 706 18.14 26.95 -4.79
N CYS A 707 19.44 27.10 -4.89
CA CYS A 707 20.15 27.07 -6.16
C CYS A 707 21.53 26.43 -6.04
N SER A 708 22.11 26.11 -7.19
CA SER A 708 23.51 25.69 -7.29
C SER A 708 24.11 26.09 -8.63
N ALA A 709 25.44 26.16 -8.67
CA ALA A 709 26.21 26.32 -9.88
C ALA A 709 27.00 25.04 -10.15
N HIS A 710 26.80 24.41 -11.30
CA HIS A 710 27.58 23.23 -11.71
C HIS A 710 29.08 23.50 -11.85
N GLY A 711 29.89 22.47 -11.57
CA GLY A 711 31.34 22.49 -11.68
C GLY A 711 32.01 22.38 -10.31
N THR A 712 33.29 22.75 -10.24
CA THR A 712 34.09 22.77 -9.01
C THR A 712 34.89 24.06 -8.91
N GLY A 713 35.22 24.48 -7.70
CA GLY A 713 36.05 25.66 -7.43
C GLY A 713 35.28 26.99 -7.46
N GLN A 714 36.01 28.09 -7.39
CA GLN A 714 35.45 29.43 -7.27
C GLN A 714 34.75 29.87 -8.56
N VAL A 715 33.66 30.62 -8.42
CA VAL A 715 32.93 31.24 -9.51
C VAL A 715 33.60 32.55 -9.88
N LEU A 716 33.96 32.69 -11.15
CA LEU A 716 34.43 33.93 -11.74
C LEU A 716 33.33 34.52 -12.63
N LEU A 717 33.08 35.83 -12.51
CA LEU A 717 32.20 36.57 -13.40
C LEU A 717 33.02 37.63 -14.12
N ASN A 718 33.14 37.53 -15.45
CA ASN A 718 34.00 38.40 -16.27
C ASN A 718 35.47 38.44 -15.82
N GLY A 719 35.98 37.35 -15.24
CA GLY A 719 37.36 37.25 -14.75
C GLY A 719 37.56 37.73 -13.30
N GLU A 720 36.52 38.27 -12.65
CA GLU A 720 36.57 38.70 -11.25
C GLU A 720 36.06 37.61 -10.31
N GLU A 721 36.71 37.44 -9.16
CA GLU A 721 36.27 36.55 -8.10
C GLU A 721 34.95 37.02 -7.49
N THR A 722 33.94 36.17 -7.55
CA THR A 722 32.61 36.50 -7.03
C THR A 722 32.45 36.23 -5.53
N GLY A 723 33.35 35.45 -4.93
CA GLY A 723 33.21 34.90 -3.58
C GLY A 723 32.38 33.60 -3.50
N LEU A 724 31.66 33.24 -4.57
CA LEU A 724 30.85 32.04 -4.65
C LEU A 724 31.65 30.84 -5.18
N TYR A 725 31.17 29.63 -4.89
CA TYR A 725 31.74 28.33 -5.30
C TYR A 725 30.75 27.50 -6.13
N LYS A 726 31.30 26.80 -7.12
CA LYS A 726 30.61 25.77 -7.92
C LYS A 726 30.62 24.44 -7.19
N GLY A 727 29.63 23.60 -7.48
CA GLY A 727 29.44 22.32 -6.81
C GLY A 727 28.93 22.48 -5.38
N HIS A 728 28.41 23.67 -5.04
CA HIS A 728 27.90 24.03 -3.73
C HIS A 728 26.43 24.44 -3.80
N ALA A 729 25.67 24.10 -2.77
CA ALA A 729 24.28 24.45 -2.60
C ALA A 729 24.15 25.79 -1.87
N TYR A 730 23.23 26.64 -2.33
CA TYR A 730 22.88 27.90 -1.69
C TYR A 730 21.38 27.96 -1.47
N SER A 731 20.99 28.61 -0.39
CA SER A 731 19.60 28.86 -0.04
C SER A 731 19.14 30.17 -0.65
N ILE A 732 17.93 30.24 -1.18
CA ILE A 732 17.30 31.49 -1.61
C ILE A 732 16.28 31.85 -0.53
N LEU A 733 16.56 32.92 0.19
CA LEU A 733 15.75 33.35 1.34
C LEU A 733 14.64 34.31 0.92
N HIS A 734 14.93 35.24 0.00
CA HIS A 734 13.93 36.21 -0.44
C HIS A 734 14.18 36.74 -1.84
N TYR A 735 13.10 37.06 -2.54
CA TYR A 735 13.15 37.83 -3.80
C TYR A 735 12.34 39.11 -3.65
N PHE A 736 12.93 40.23 -4.05
CA PHE A 736 12.28 41.53 -3.90
C PHE A 736 12.67 42.53 -4.99
N GLN A 737 11.90 43.61 -5.04
CA GLN A 737 12.12 44.72 -5.95
C GLN A 737 12.30 45.99 -5.15
N LEU A 738 13.40 46.69 -5.39
CA LEU A 738 13.72 47.95 -4.75
C LEU A 738 13.66 49.07 -5.79
N LYS A 739 12.98 50.17 -5.46
CA LYS A 739 13.01 51.38 -6.28
C LYS A 739 14.05 52.32 -5.69
N ASP A 740 15.06 52.69 -6.47
CA ASP A 740 16.06 53.67 -6.02
C ASP A 740 15.54 55.12 -6.15
N ASP A 741 16.34 56.07 -5.66
CA ASP A 741 16.02 57.51 -5.69
C ASP A 741 15.81 58.06 -7.11
N GLN A 742 16.38 57.40 -8.12
CA GLN A 742 16.20 57.73 -9.53
C GLN A 742 15.00 57.03 -10.17
N SER A 743 14.14 56.42 -9.34
CA SER A 743 12.98 55.64 -9.77
C SER A 743 13.29 54.40 -10.61
N ARG A 744 14.54 53.91 -10.60
CA ARG A 744 14.90 52.65 -11.25
C ARG A 744 14.54 51.48 -10.37
N ILE A 745 14.00 50.42 -10.98
CA ILE A 745 13.59 49.20 -10.27
C ILE A 745 14.73 48.18 -10.34
N HIS A 746 15.27 47.83 -9.18
CA HIS A 746 16.27 46.79 -8.99
C HIS A 746 15.59 45.49 -8.55
N LYS A 747 15.85 44.40 -9.27
CA LYS A 747 15.38 43.06 -8.92
C LYS A 747 16.48 42.35 -8.15
N LEU A 748 16.26 42.11 -6.87
CA LEU A 748 17.25 41.63 -5.91
C LEU A 748 16.83 40.28 -5.32
N ILE A 749 17.83 39.48 -4.99
CA ILE A 749 17.66 38.16 -4.38
C ILE A 749 18.57 38.13 -3.15
N MET A 750 18.01 37.72 -2.02
CA MET A 750 18.74 37.40 -0.78
C MET A 750 19.02 35.90 -0.76
N LEU A 751 20.28 35.54 -0.64
CA LEU A 751 20.74 34.16 -0.61
C LEU A 751 21.55 33.90 0.66
N ARG A 752 21.77 32.62 0.96
CA ARG A 752 22.65 32.20 2.04
C ARG A 752 23.58 31.09 1.61
N ASN A 753 24.86 31.25 1.93
CA ASN A 753 25.87 30.19 1.91
C ASN A 753 25.78 29.39 3.22
N PRO A 754 25.51 28.07 3.19
CA PRO A 754 25.40 27.26 4.40
C PRO A 754 26.68 27.14 5.23
N TRP A 755 27.85 27.55 4.70
CA TRP A 755 29.08 27.65 5.50
C TRP A 755 29.02 28.74 6.59
N GLY A 756 28.08 29.68 6.50
CA GLY A 756 28.02 30.84 7.40
C GLY A 756 29.07 31.91 7.11
N PHE A 757 29.79 31.79 5.99
CA PHE A 757 30.75 32.76 5.46
C PHE A 757 30.91 32.58 3.94
N GLY A 758 31.68 33.45 3.28
CA GLY A 758 32.02 33.29 1.87
C GLY A 758 30.89 33.79 0.97
N GLU A 759 30.75 35.10 0.93
CA GLU A 759 29.63 35.82 0.34
C GLU A 759 29.94 36.42 -1.04
N TRP A 760 28.88 36.94 -1.68
CA TRP A 760 28.97 37.70 -2.93
C TRP A 760 29.82 38.97 -2.76
N LYS A 761 30.79 39.18 -3.65
CA LYS A 761 31.74 40.30 -3.58
C LYS A 761 31.50 41.44 -4.56
N LEU A 762 30.68 41.23 -5.60
CA LEU A 762 30.49 42.24 -6.66
C LEU A 762 29.29 43.15 -6.37
N LYS A 763 28.76 43.85 -7.38
CA LYS A 763 27.64 44.80 -7.24
C LYS A 763 26.48 44.24 -6.39
N TRP A 764 26.06 44.99 -5.37
CA TRP A 764 25.08 44.62 -4.31
C TRP A 764 25.62 43.75 -3.18
N SER A 765 26.92 43.43 -3.16
CA SER A 765 27.57 42.87 -1.97
C SER A 765 27.46 43.81 -0.78
N ASP A 766 27.61 43.25 0.40
CA ASP A 766 27.60 43.94 1.69
C ASP A 766 28.46 45.20 1.68
N TYR A 767 29.67 45.13 1.11
CA TYR A 767 30.59 46.27 1.08
C TYR A 767 30.55 47.08 -0.23
N SER A 768 29.55 46.88 -1.08
CA SER A 768 29.41 47.65 -2.32
C SER A 768 28.80 49.03 -2.10
N ILE A 769 29.15 49.98 -2.99
CA ILE A 769 28.55 51.32 -3.01
C ILE A 769 27.03 51.23 -3.17
N GLN A 770 26.54 50.33 -4.03
CA GLN A 770 25.10 50.19 -4.25
C GLN A 770 24.35 49.69 -3.03
N MET A 771 24.93 48.78 -2.24
CA MET A 771 24.35 48.38 -0.96
C MET A 771 24.30 49.58 -0.01
N SER A 772 25.43 50.27 0.16
CA SER A 772 25.55 51.43 1.07
C SER A 772 24.55 52.55 0.76
N GLU A 773 24.37 52.88 -0.52
CA GLU A 773 23.42 53.91 -0.98
C GLU A 773 21.94 53.51 -0.79
N ASN A 774 21.63 52.22 -0.66
CA ASN A 774 20.26 51.70 -0.66
C ASN A 774 19.88 50.95 0.61
N LEU A 775 20.75 50.91 1.63
CA LEU A 775 20.58 50.10 2.84
C LEU A 775 19.32 50.50 3.62
N ASP A 776 19.05 51.80 3.77
CA ASP A 776 17.84 52.29 4.45
C ASP A 776 16.56 51.90 3.71
N SER A 777 16.58 51.97 2.38
CA SER A 777 15.47 51.52 1.54
C SER A 777 15.24 50.00 1.64
N ILE A 778 16.31 49.21 1.79
CA ILE A 778 16.23 47.75 2.01
C ILE A 778 15.63 47.46 3.39
N LYS A 779 16.13 48.11 4.46
CA LYS A 779 15.57 47.97 5.82
C LYS A 779 14.10 48.34 5.85
N SER A 780 13.74 49.49 5.26
CA SER A 780 12.36 49.92 5.14
C SER A 780 11.49 48.91 4.37
N TYR A 781 12.01 48.30 3.30
CA TYR A 781 11.29 47.25 2.59
C TYR A 781 11.00 46.03 3.50
N PHE A 782 12.00 45.54 4.24
CA PHE A 782 11.82 44.38 5.13
C PHE A 782 10.87 44.71 6.29
N ASP A 783 10.99 45.89 6.91
CA ASP A 783 10.06 46.33 7.97
C ASP A 783 8.61 46.34 7.49
N ASN A 784 8.37 46.85 6.28
CA ASN A 784 7.04 46.87 5.67
C ASN A 784 6.54 45.46 5.34
N GLU A 785 7.40 44.57 4.83
CA GLU A 785 7.01 43.18 4.56
C GLU A 785 6.71 42.41 5.85
N ILE A 786 7.47 42.63 6.92
CA ILE A 786 7.21 42.04 8.24
C ILE A 786 5.86 42.48 8.78
N GLN A 787 5.57 43.79 8.74
CA GLN A 787 4.26 44.31 9.13
C GLN A 787 3.12 43.70 8.31
N ARG A 788 3.31 43.57 6.99
CA ARG A 788 2.34 42.92 6.09
C ARG A 788 2.12 41.46 6.45
N CYS A 789 3.19 40.70 6.69
CA CYS A 789 3.14 39.29 7.07
C CYS A 789 2.41 39.09 8.40
N ASN A 790 2.76 39.88 9.42
CA ASN A 790 2.11 39.86 10.74
C ASN A 790 0.60 40.15 10.65
N GLN A 791 0.19 41.12 9.81
CA GLN A 791 -1.24 41.41 9.57
C GLN A 791 -1.99 40.26 8.87
N GLN A 792 -1.28 39.45 8.08
CA GLN A 792 -1.85 38.32 7.34
C GLN A 792 -1.74 36.99 8.10
N GLY A 793 -1.10 36.97 9.27
CA GLY A 793 -0.86 35.75 10.03
C GLY A 793 0.05 34.75 9.31
N VAL A 794 1.01 35.24 8.52
CA VAL A 794 2.03 34.43 7.85
C VAL A 794 3.40 34.78 8.37
N GLU A 795 4.31 33.81 8.33
CA GLU A 795 5.69 34.02 8.81
C GLU A 795 6.37 35.17 8.06
N PRO A 796 6.98 36.14 8.78
CA PRO A 796 7.76 37.18 8.16
C PRO A 796 9.05 36.64 7.54
N PRO A 797 9.61 37.30 6.51
CA PRO A 797 10.95 36.98 6.02
C PRO A 797 12.02 37.40 7.05
N ASP A 798 13.13 36.68 7.08
CA ASP A 798 14.33 37.08 7.81
C ASP A 798 14.77 38.49 7.41
N GLN A 799 15.13 39.31 8.41
CA GLN A 799 15.71 40.62 8.14
C GLN A 799 17.13 40.48 7.62
N TYR A 800 17.46 41.27 6.59
CA TYR A 800 18.84 41.39 6.13
C TYR A 800 19.67 42.19 7.13
N THR A 801 20.74 41.57 7.62
CA THR A 801 21.79 42.23 8.41
C THR A 801 23.07 42.23 7.58
N GLN A 802 23.76 43.36 7.54
CA GLN A 802 25.03 43.50 6.83
C GLN A 802 26.16 42.92 7.68
N GLY A 803 26.98 42.04 7.12
CA GLY A 803 28.11 41.40 7.81
C GLY A 803 28.51 40.07 7.16
N GLU A 804 29.67 39.54 7.54
CA GLU A 804 30.11 38.22 7.08
C GLU A 804 29.43 37.12 7.91
N ASP A 805 28.21 36.77 7.53
CA ASP A 805 27.40 35.73 8.16
C ASP A 805 26.89 34.65 7.18
N GLY A 806 27.29 34.75 5.91
CA GLY A 806 26.91 33.89 4.82
C GLY A 806 25.64 34.36 4.10
N ILE A 807 24.89 35.35 4.61
CA ILE A 807 23.71 35.93 3.97
C ILE A 807 24.15 37.11 3.11
N PHE A 808 23.76 37.12 1.84
CA PHE A 808 24.12 38.20 0.93
C PHE A 808 23.02 38.51 -0.06
N ILE A 809 23.04 39.74 -0.58
CA ILE A 809 22.12 40.19 -1.62
C ILE A 809 22.85 40.29 -2.96
N MET A 810 22.18 39.86 -4.03
CA MET A 810 22.67 40.07 -5.38
C MET A 810 21.55 40.48 -6.33
N ASN A 811 21.93 41.07 -7.46
CA ASN A 811 20.97 41.37 -8.52
C ASN A 811 20.60 40.12 -9.35
N PHE A 812 19.35 40.06 -9.81
CA PHE A 812 18.82 38.95 -10.60
C PHE A 812 19.65 38.66 -11.88
N LYS A 813 20.22 39.69 -12.52
CA LYS A 813 21.06 39.51 -13.71
C LYS A 813 22.33 38.70 -13.40
N SER A 814 22.93 38.93 -12.25
CA SER A 814 24.13 38.21 -11.80
C SER A 814 23.77 36.78 -11.40
N PHE A 815 22.64 36.60 -10.71
CA PHE A 815 22.10 35.28 -10.40
C PHE A 815 21.92 34.42 -11.66
N TYR A 816 21.24 34.95 -12.69
CA TYR A 816 20.99 34.26 -13.96
C TYR A 816 22.29 33.85 -14.68
N ASN A 817 23.36 34.62 -14.53
CA ASN A 817 24.64 34.35 -15.20
C ASN A 817 25.50 33.33 -14.45
N ILE A 818 25.24 33.09 -13.16
CA ILE A 818 26.07 32.26 -12.28
C ILE A 818 25.40 30.93 -11.99
N PHE A 819 24.16 30.98 -11.51
CA PHE A 819 23.43 29.78 -11.11
C PHE A 819 22.76 29.15 -12.32
N ASN A 820 23.01 27.86 -12.50
CA ASN A 820 22.48 27.09 -13.63
C ASN A 820 21.41 26.08 -13.20
N THR A 821 21.21 25.90 -11.90
CA THR A 821 20.12 25.08 -11.36
C THR A 821 19.38 25.85 -10.26
N LEU A 822 18.06 25.87 -10.38
CA LEU A 822 17.11 26.31 -9.36
C LEU A 822 16.33 25.11 -8.83
N PHE A 823 16.11 25.08 -7.53
CA PHE A 823 15.24 24.15 -6.85
C PHE A 823 14.12 24.94 -6.19
N TYR A 824 12.87 24.51 -6.34
CA TYR A 824 11.76 25.16 -5.65
C TYR A 824 10.65 24.19 -5.29
N SER A 825 10.02 24.39 -4.13
CA SER A 825 8.83 23.64 -3.73
C SER A 825 7.61 24.08 -4.54
N VAL A 826 6.81 23.10 -4.95
CA VAL A 826 5.56 23.36 -5.68
C VAL A 826 4.49 23.83 -4.69
N ASN A 827 3.81 24.93 -5.04
CA ASN A 827 2.71 25.44 -4.25
C ASN A 827 1.48 24.52 -4.35
N LEU A 828 1.35 23.64 -3.36
CA LEU A 828 0.18 22.78 -3.15
C LEU A 828 -0.61 23.30 -1.94
N ASP A 829 -1.38 24.37 -2.13
CA ASP A 829 -2.30 24.90 -1.10
C ASP A 829 -3.38 23.87 -0.69
N ASP A 830 -4.15 24.18 0.35
CA ASP A 830 -5.19 23.29 0.89
C ASP A 830 -6.30 22.96 -0.11
N LYS A 831 -6.33 23.52 -1.32
CA LYS A 831 -7.31 23.16 -2.35
C LYS A 831 -6.85 21.96 -3.17
N TRP A 832 -5.56 21.64 -3.15
CA TRP A 832 -5.04 20.48 -3.83
C TRP A 832 -5.47 19.20 -3.12
N SER A 833 -5.80 18.21 -3.94
CA SER A 833 -6.03 16.84 -3.52
C SER A 833 -4.98 15.96 -4.19
N VAL A 834 -4.65 14.84 -3.56
CA VAL A 834 -3.60 13.94 -4.05
C VAL A 834 -4.09 12.50 -4.07
N MET A 835 -3.73 11.80 -5.14
CA MET A 835 -3.84 10.34 -5.20
C MET A 835 -2.45 9.74 -5.34
N ARG A 836 -2.15 8.73 -4.53
CA ARG A 836 -0.86 8.05 -4.56
C ARG A 836 -0.99 6.60 -4.98
N ILE A 837 -0.01 6.16 -5.73
CA ILE A 837 0.08 4.86 -6.36
C ILE A 837 1.45 4.30 -5.98
N TYR A 838 1.46 3.18 -5.24
CA TYR A 838 2.68 2.49 -4.83
C TYR A 838 2.85 1.23 -5.68
N ASP A 839 3.95 1.13 -6.42
CA ASP A 839 4.20 0.02 -7.34
C ASP A 839 5.71 -0.26 -7.51
N SER A 840 6.06 -1.21 -8.37
CA SER A 840 7.44 -1.60 -8.65
C SER A 840 7.68 -1.94 -10.13
N PHE A 841 8.89 -1.66 -10.61
CA PHE A 841 9.38 -2.27 -11.83
C PHE A 841 9.78 -3.73 -11.58
N ASN A 842 9.52 -4.61 -12.55
CA ASN A 842 9.90 -6.01 -12.49
C ASN A 842 10.68 -6.44 -13.75
N LYS A 843 11.19 -7.68 -13.73
CA LYS A 843 12.03 -8.22 -14.81
C LYS A 843 11.29 -8.43 -16.13
N GLU A 844 9.96 -8.37 -16.17
CA GLU A 844 9.19 -8.49 -17.40
C GLU A 844 8.99 -7.15 -18.11
N HIS A 845 9.26 -6.05 -17.42
CA HIS A 845 9.10 -4.73 -17.98
C HIS A 845 10.17 -4.42 -19.01
N ILE A 846 9.76 -3.87 -20.15
CA ILE A 846 10.66 -3.63 -21.30
C ILE A 846 11.37 -2.27 -21.25
N GLY A 847 11.02 -1.42 -20.29
CA GLY A 847 11.57 -0.07 -20.16
C GLY A 847 11.14 0.85 -21.31
N THR A 848 11.95 1.87 -21.59
CA THR A 848 11.65 2.84 -22.66
C THR A 848 11.63 2.20 -24.05
N PRO A 849 10.72 2.63 -24.94
CA PRO A 849 10.62 2.03 -26.26
C PRO A 849 11.83 2.41 -27.11
N THR A 850 12.41 1.44 -27.81
CA THR A 850 13.45 1.69 -28.82
C THR A 850 12.81 2.08 -30.16
N LEU A 851 13.64 2.46 -31.15
CA LEU A 851 13.16 2.76 -32.51
C LEU A 851 12.58 1.54 -33.26
N ASN A 852 12.69 0.33 -32.70
CA ASN A 852 12.14 -0.88 -33.28
C ASN A 852 10.62 -0.98 -33.04
N GLU A 853 9.86 -1.24 -34.11
CA GLU A 853 8.39 -1.44 -34.09
C GLU A 853 7.93 -2.43 -33.01
N ARG A 854 8.65 -3.52 -32.79
CA ARG A 854 8.29 -4.52 -31.76
C ARG A 854 8.33 -3.91 -30.36
N SER A 855 9.33 -3.09 -30.06
CA SER A 855 9.46 -2.44 -28.76
C SER A 855 8.37 -1.38 -28.57
N GLN A 856 8.07 -0.60 -29.62
CA GLN A 856 6.98 0.38 -29.60
C GLN A 856 5.60 -0.28 -29.43
N ALA A 857 5.37 -1.41 -30.10
CA ALA A 857 4.13 -2.18 -29.96
C ALA A 857 3.97 -2.76 -28.55
N LEU A 858 5.05 -3.25 -27.93
CA LEU A 858 4.99 -3.86 -26.60
C LEU A 858 5.00 -2.84 -25.45
N TYR A 859 5.40 -1.60 -25.68
CA TYR A 859 5.58 -0.57 -24.65
C TYR A 859 4.38 -0.38 -23.70
N PRO A 860 3.14 -0.17 -24.18
CA PRO A 860 2.00 0.02 -23.29
C PRO A 860 1.46 -1.28 -22.66
N TYR A 861 1.90 -2.45 -23.13
CA TYR A 861 1.46 -3.75 -22.62
C TYR A 861 2.42 -4.35 -21.61
N ARG A 862 3.71 -4.07 -21.76
CA ARG A 862 4.78 -4.63 -20.93
C ARG A 862 5.34 -3.65 -19.91
N ASN A 863 4.92 -2.38 -19.89
CA ASN A 863 5.23 -1.50 -18.77
C ASN A 863 3.97 -1.25 -17.92
N PRO A 864 4.12 -0.82 -16.66
CA PRO A 864 2.99 -0.37 -15.85
C PRO A 864 2.25 0.76 -16.56
N LYS A 865 0.91 0.72 -16.52
CA LYS A 865 0.06 1.66 -17.23
C LYS A 865 -1.10 2.09 -16.32
N TYR A 866 -1.28 3.41 -16.22
CA TYR A 866 -2.33 4.02 -15.44
C TYR A 866 -3.20 4.89 -16.32
N THR A 867 -4.48 4.56 -16.42
CA THR A 867 -5.45 5.33 -17.20
C THR A 867 -6.10 6.35 -16.28
N ILE A 868 -6.00 7.64 -16.59
CA ILE A 868 -6.59 8.75 -15.85
C ILE A 868 -7.72 9.33 -16.73
N ARG A 869 -8.98 9.05 -16.37
CA ARG A 869 -10.15 9.60 -17.06
C ARG A 869 -10.65 10.82 -16.32
N ILE A 870 -10.87 11.90 -17.06
CA ILE A 870 -11.36 13.16 -16.51
C ILE A 870 -12.68 13.49 -17.21
N ASN A 871 -13.79 13.35 -16.48
CA ASN A 871 -15.13 13.37 -17.07
C ASN A 871 -15.66 14.77 -17.40
N HIS A 872 -15.01 15.81 -16.89
CA HIS A 872 -15.39 17.21 -17.10
C HIS A 872 -14.16 18.08 -17.37
N PRO A 873 -14.24 19.07 -18.27
CA PRO A 873 -13.13 20.00 -18.47
C PRO A 873 -13.02 20.92 -17.26
N PHE A 874 -11.80 21.21 -16.85
CA PHE A 874 -11.50 22.15 -15.77
C PHE A 874 -10.56 23.26 -16.31
N PRO A 875 -11.13 24.34 -16.87
CA PRO A 875 -10.35 25.47 -17.37
C PRO A 875 -9.54 26.10 -16.23
N ASN A 876 -8.30 26.50 -16.50
CA ASN A 876 -7.40 27.13 -15.53
C ASN A 876 -7.08 26.27 -14.28
N LYS A 877 -7.35 24.97 -14.35
CA LYS A 877 -6.94 23.99 -13.34
C LYS A 877 -5.71 23.22 -13.77
N ARG A 878 -5.03 22.62 -12.80
CA ARG A 878 -3.70 22.02 -12.95
C ARG A 878 -3.69 20.62 -12.38
N ILE A 879 -2.91 19.77 -13.05
CA ILE A 879 -2.51 18.46 -12.53
C ILE A 879 -0.99 18.46 -12.45
N TYR A 880 -0.46 18.11 -11.29
CA TYR A 880 0.98 17.95 -11.09
C TYR A 880 1.25 16.49 -10.76
N ILE A 881 2.18 15.85 -11.47
CA ILE A 881 2.46 14.42 -11.32
C ILE A 881 3.93 14.25 -10.96
N THR A 882 4.19 13.45 -9.94
CA THR A 882 5.54 13.06 -9.51
C THR A 882 5.73 11.57 -9.64
N LEU A 883 6.94 11.14 -9.97
CA LEU A 883 7.42 9.77 -9.88
C LEU A 883 8.68 9.76 -9.02
N SER A 884 8.61 9.09 -7.88
CA SER A 884 9.69 8.97 -6.90
C SER A 884 10.15 7.53 -6.79
N GLN A 885 11.45 7.29 -6.87
CA GLN A 885 12.06 5.98 -6.64
C GLN A 885 12.80 5.94 -5.31
N ARG A 886 13.20 4.75 -4.87
CA ARG A 886 13.99 4.56 -3.65
C ARG A 886 15.30 5.36 -3.68
N ASP A 887 15.63 6.00 -2.57
CA ASP A 887 16.88 6.73 -2.38
C ASP A 887 18.09 5.79 -2.43
N GLY A 888 19.09 6.12 -3.25
CA GLY A 888 20.31 5.32 -3.42
C GLY A 888 21.18 5.28 -2.17
N ARG A 889 21.04 6.24 -1.24
CA ARG A 889 21.77 6.27 0.04
C ARG A 889 21.31 5.19 1.01
N LEU A 890 20.10 4.66 0.83
CA LEU A 890 19.54 3.59 1.68
C LEU A 890 20.17 2.21 1.39
N ASP A 891 20.86 2.03 0.26
CA ASP A 891 21.72 0.87 0.06
C ASP A 891 22.95 0.99 0.97
N ARG A 892 22.95 0.31 2.12
CA ARG A 892 24.05 0.37 3.11
C ARG A 892 25.44 0.07 2.51
N LEU A 893 25.49 -0.75 1.45
CA LEU A 893 26.73 -1.15 0.76
C LEU A 893 27.11 -0.25 -0.42
N ALA A 894 26.25 0.71 -0.80
CA ALA A 894 26.62 1.66 -1.84
C ALA A 894 27.86 2.47 -1.43
N LYS A 895 28.47 3.16 -2.39
CA LYS A 895 29.48 4.19 -2.12
C LYS A 895 29.08 5.41 -2.92
N TYR A 896 29.44 6.59 -2.43
CA TYR A 896 29.31 7.80 -3.23
C TYR A 896 30.02 7.61 -4.59
N PRO A 897 29.45 8.04 -5.73
CA PRO A 897 28.17 8.75 -5.90
C PRO A 897 26.92 7.85 -5.88
N TYR A 898 25.90 8.28 -5.13
CA TYR A 898 24.66 7.52 -4.87
C TYR A 898 23.72 7.45 -6.06
N GLU A 899 23.81 8.41 -6.97
CA GLU A 899 23.02 8.48 -8.20
C GLU A 899 23.28 7.28 -9.11
N THR A 900 24.44 6.62 -8.96
CA THR A 900 24.78 5.39 -9.69
C THR A 900 23.95 4.18 -9.28
N LYS A 901 23.30 4.24 -8.11
CA LYS A 901 22.40 3.20 -7.60
C LYS A 901 20.95 3.42 -8.02
N LEU A 902 20.62 4.61 -8.50
CA LEU A 902 19.28 4.95 -8.94
C LEU A 902 18.99 4.34 -10.31
N VAL A 903 17.75 3.89 -10.50
CA VAL A 903 17.27 3.47 -11.80
C VAL A 903 17.11 4.72 -12.65
N LYS A 904 17.59 4.67 -13.90
CA LYS A 904 17.29 5.72 -14.86
C LYS A 904 15.81 5.63 -15.22
N ILE A 905 15.00 6.58 -14.80
CA ILE A 905 13.54 6.56 -14.96
C ILE A 905 13.06 7.66 -15.90
N ILE A 906 11.92 7.41 -16.54
CA ILE A 906 11.14 8.39 -17.29
C ILE A 906 9.64 8.13 -17.07
N MET A 907 8.84 9.16 -17.21
CA MET A 907 7.39 9.06 -17.17
C MET A 907 6.81 9.73 -18.42
N CYS A 908 5.90 9.05 -19.11
CA CYS A 908 5.24 9.57 -20.30
C CYS A 908 3.73 9.61 -20.11
N LEU A 909 3.12 10.70 -20.56
CA LEU A 909 1.69 10.93 -20.54
C LEU A 909 1.16 11.03 -21.98
N PHE A 910 0.19 10.19 -22.31
CA PHE A 910 -0.48 10.16 -23.61
C PHE A 910 -1.94 10.58 -23.44
N GLN A 911 -2.54 11.19 -24.46
CA GLN A 911 -3.98 11.47 -24.52
C GLN A 911 -4.61 10.59 -25.59
N LEU A 912 -5.67 9.87 -25.21
CA LEU A 912 -6.46 9.04 -26.11
C LEU A 912 -7.48 9.89 -26.87
N GLN A 913 -7.84 9.44 -28.08
CA GLN A 913 -8.97 10.01 -28.81
C GLN A 913 -10.30 9.56 -28.18
N GLN A 914 -11.39 10.31 -28.39
CA GLN A 914 -12.69 10.06 -27.72
C GLN A 914 -13.25 8.63 -27.87
N HIS A 915 -12.90 7.92 -28.95
CA HIS A 915 -13.37 6.56 -29.22
C HIS A 915 -12.38 5.47 -28.78
N GLU A 916 -11.20 5.86 -28.31
CA GLU A 916 -10.16 4.92 -27.90
C GLU A 916 -10.26 4.64 -26.39
N THR A 917 -10.26 3.36 -26.05
CA THR A 917 -10.31 2.91 -24.65
C THR A 917 -8.93 2.57 -24.09
N GLU A 918 -7.92 2.37 -24.95
CA GLU A 918 -6.56 2.05 -24.53
C GLU A 918 -5.49 2.55 -25.52
N LEU A 919 -4.26 2.70 -25.02
CA LEU A 919 -3.07 2.89 -25.83
C LEU A 919 -2.52 1.54 -26.28
N THR A 920 -2.55 1.26 -27.59
CA THR A 920 -2.14 -0.05 -28.17
C THR A 920 -0.68 -0.13 -28.60
N LYS A 921 -0.05 1.00 -28.88
CA LYS A 921 1.39 1.09 -29.16
C LYS A 921 1.91 2.46 -28.74
N TYR A 922 3.22 2.57 -28.58
CA TYR A 922 3.84 3.88 -28.45
C TYR A 922 3.52 4.73 -29.69
N ASP A 923 2.94 5.91 -29.46
CA ASP A 923 2.55 6.85 -30.49
C ASP A 923 2.96 8.26 -30.06
N SER A 924 4.01 8.78 -30.72
CA SER A 924 4.53 10.11 -30.42
C SER A 924 3.53 11.22 -30.72
N SER A 925 2.57 11.01 -31.61
CA SER A 925 1.54 12.01 -31.94
C SER A 925 0.50 12.19 -30.84
N LYS A 926 0.35 11.17 -29.97
CA LYS A 926 -0.57 11.18 -28.82
C LYS A 926 0.10 11.59 -27.51
N LYS A 927 1.44 11.69 -27.52
CA LYS A 927 2.21 12.08 -26.33
C LYS A 927 1.92 13.55 -26.02
N VAL A 928 1.31 13.79 -24.86
CA VAL A 928 1.03 15.15 -24.36
C VAL A 928 2.29 15.73 -23.76
N LEU A 929 2.91 14.96 -22.87
CA LEU A 929 4.06 15.39 -22.08
C LEU A 929 4.87 14.15 -21.68
N ASP A 930 6.14 14.34 -21.44
CA ASP A 930 6.97 13.41 -20.68
C ASP A 930 7.79 14.19 -19.66
N SER A 931 8.47 13.48 -18.77
CA SER A 931 9.40 14.07 -17.81
C SER A 931 10.69 14.61 -18.47
N LYS A 932 10.68 14.81 -19.80
CA LYS A 932 11.68 15.41 -20.69
C LYS A 932 12.97 14.63 -20.88
N LEU A 933 13.60 14.19 -19.80
CA LEU A 933 14.88 13.51 -19.85
C LEU A 933 14.84 12.19 -19.09
N LEU A 934 15.60 11.24 -19.63
CA LEU A 934 15.97 10.06 -18.88
C LEU A 934 16.80 10.50 -17.67
N SER A 935 16.21 10.34 -16.49
CA SER A 935 16.74 10.94 -15.28
C SER A 935 17.34 9.88 -14.38
N SER A 936 18.55 10.14 -13.87
CA SER A 936 19.11 9.39 -12.74
C SER A 936 18.79 10.07 -11.40
N ARG A 937 17.75 10.93 -11.36
CA ARG A 937 17.29 11.57 -10.13
C ARG A 937 16.33 10.66 -9.38
N ARG A 938 16.29 10.84 -8.06
CA ARG A 938 15.33 10.17 -7.17
C ARG A 938 13.88 10.54 -7.52
N ASP A 939 13.65 11.80 -7.86
CA ASP A 939 12.33 12.35 -8.13
C ASP A 939 12.31 13.00 -9.52
N ILE A 940 11.26 12.70 -10.30
CA ILE A 940 10.94 13.40 -11.55
C ILE A 940 9.49 13.87 -11.52
N ASP A 941 9.22 14.96 -12.22
CA ASP A 941 7.93 15.63 -12.17
C ASP A 941 7.47 16.14 -13.54
N MET A 942 6.16 16.37 -13.65
CA MET A 942 5.53 17.01 -14.81
C MET A 942 4.26 17.75 -14.39
N GLU A 943 3.90 18.79 -15.12
CA GLU A 943 2.71 19.60 -14.85
C GLU A 943 1.86 19.76 -16.11
N ILE A 944 0.54 19.58 -15.95
CA ILE A 944 -0.47 19.76 -16.99
C ILE A 944 -1.30 20.99 -16.61
N PHE A 945 -1.47 21.91 -17.57
CA PHE A 945 -2.31 23.09 -17.42
C PHE A 945 -3.58 22.96 -18.26
N SER A 946 -4.68 23.54 -17.77
CA SER A 946 -5.97 23.59 -18.48
C SER A 946 -6.48 22.19 -18.84
N VAL A 947 -6.82 21.45 -17.80
CA VAL A 947 -7.26 20.06 -17.86
C VAL A 947 -8.52 19.92 -18.73
N GLN A 948 -8.42 19.10 -19.76
CA GLN A 948 -9.53 18.84 -20.70
C GLN A 948 -10.34 17.62 -20.25
N ASN A 949 -11.58 17.53 -20.74
CA ASN A 949 -12.32 16.26 -20.69
C ASN A 949 -11.65 15.29 -21.65
N ALA A 950 -10.85 14.39 -21.10
CA ALA A 950 -10.02 13.47 -21.86
C ALA A 950 -9.66 12.24 -21.02
N THR A 951 -9.24 11.19 -21.73
CA THR A 951 -8.60 10.04 -21.12
C THR A 951 -7.10 10.13 -21.37
N TYR A 952 -6.34 10.17 -20.28
CA TYR A 952 -4.90 10.15 -20.31
C TYR A 952 -4.37 8.77 -19.93
N VAL A 953 -3.21 8.41 -20.46
CA VAL A 953 -2.50 7.18 -20.13
C VAL A 953 -1.11 7.56 -19.66
N LEU A 954 -0.83 7.29 -18.39
CA LEU A 954 0.46 7.51 -17.75
C LEU A 954 1.24 6.19 -17.73
N ILE A 955 2.46 6.21 -18.24
CA ILE A 955 3.37 5.06 -18.25
C ILE A 955 4.69 5.48 -17.62
N PRO A 956 4.99 5.08 -16.37
CA PRO A 956 6.35 5.12 -15.85
C PRO A 956 7.16 3.99 -16.48
N SER A 957 8.44 4.24 -16.73
CA SER A 957 9.35 3.19 -17.20
C SER A 957 10.78 3.44 -16.76
N ALA A 958 11.52 2.35 -16.55
CA ALA A 958 12.96 2.40 -16.50
C ALA A 958 13.53 2.61 -17.92
N HIS A 959 14.75 3.13 -18.03
CA HIS A 959 15.42 3.28 -19.31
C HIS A 959 15.57 1.95 -20.04
N GLN A 960 16.06 0.96 -19.29
CA GLN A 960 16.42 -0.36 -19.79
C GLN A 960 15.35 -1.38 -19.38
N PRO A 961 15.16 -2.44 -20.19
CA PRO A 961 14.33 -3.56 -19.82
C PRO A 961 14.91 -4.31 -18.61
N ASN A 962 14.07 -5.14 -17.99
CA ASN A 962 14.44 -6.09 -16.94
C ASN A 962 14.96 -5.47 -15.65
N ILE A 963 14.62 -4.21 -15.38
CA ILE A 963 15.01 -3.50 -14.15
C ILE A 963 13.96 -3.72 -13.06
N THR A 964 14.41 -3.96 -11.84
CA THR A 964 13.57 -4.07 -10.66
C THR A 964 13.74 -2.86 -9.75
N GLY A 965 12.65 -2.33 -9.18
CA GLY A 965 12.75 -1.26 -8.19
C GLY A 965 11.40 -0.65 -7.85
N ASP A 966 11.21 -0.31 -6.58
CA ASP A 966 9.98 0.31 -6.08
C ASP A 966 9.89 1.78 -6.49
N TYR A 967 8.69 2.23 -6.78
CA TYR A 967 8.39 3.62 -7.08
C TYR A 967 7.02 4.06 -6.55
N VAL A 968 6.84 5.36 -6.41
CA VAL A 968 5.56 5.99 -6.03
C VAL A 968 5.21 7.04 -7.07
N ILE A 969 3.98 6.99 -7.57
CA ILE A 969 3.41 8.07 -8.35
C ILE A 969 2.47 8.86 -7.45
N SER A 970 2.64 10.18 -7.39
CA SER A 970 1.63 11.07 -6.79
C SER A 970 1.05 11.99 -7.84
N ILE A 971 -0.27 11.98 -7.98
CA ILE A 971 -1.04 12.81 -8.88
C ILE A 971 -1.79 13.83 -8.03
N TYR A 972 -1.40 15.09 -8.15
CA TYR A 972 -1.99 16.24 -7.48
C TYR A 972 -2.96 16.95 -8.41
N PHE A 973 -4.11 17.37 -7.89
CA PHE A 973 -5.14 18.08 -8.65
C PHE A 973 -5.71 19.24 -7.82
N ASP A 974 -5.77 20.46 -8.37
CA ASP A 974 -6.27 21.68 -7.71
C ASP A 974 -7.79 21.91 -7.87
N PHE A 975 -8.51 20.81 -8.02
CA PHE A 975 -9.96 20.70 -8.18
C PHE A 975 -10.46 19.44 -7.45
N PRO A 976 -11.77 19.28 -7.17
CA PRO A 976 -12.25 18.08 -6.48
C PRO A 976 -11.98 16.80 -7.28
N PRO A 977 -11.69 15.65 -6.62
CA PRO A 977 -11.51 14.36 -7.29
C PRO A 977 -12.78 13.84 -7.99
N ASN A 978 -13.93 14.45 -7.72
CA ASN A 978 -15.22 14.04 -8.28
C ASN A 978 -15.18 14.14 -9.82
N GLY A 979 -15.18 12.98 -10.49
CA GLY A 979 -15.08 12.89 -11.94
C GLY A 979 -13.69 12.51 -12.47
N ILE A 980 -12.73 12.21 -11.60
CA ILE A 980 -11.47 11.55 -11.97
C ILE A 980 -11.61 10.05 -11.68
N ILE A 981 -11.38 9.22 -12.71
CA ILE A 981 -11.32 7.76 -12.56
C ILE A 981 -9.92 7.32 -12.92
N ILE A 982 -9.25 6.58 -12.03
CA ILE A 982 -7.92 6.05 -12.29
C ILE A 982 -7.97 4.53 -12.25
N GLU A 983 -7.53 3.92 -13.34
CA GLU A 983 -7.49 2.47 -13.54
C GLU A 983 -6.02 2.04 -13.72
N SER A 984 -5.63 0.89 -13.16
CA SER A 984 -4.31 0.30 -13.35
C SER A 984 -4.43 -1.07 -14.01
N ASN A 985 -3.44 -1.44 -14.82
CA ASN A 985 -3.29 -2.78 -15.38
C ASN A 985 -2.54 -3.76 -14.47
N THR A 986 -2.27 -3.39 -13.23
CA THR A 986 -1.52 -4.19 -12.24
C THR A 986 -2.30 -4.31 -10.93
N GLU A 987 -2.07 -5.38 -10.16
CA GLU A 987 -2.69 -5.63 -8.86
C GLU A 987 -2.15 -4.64 -7.81
N GLN A 988 -2.75 -3.45 -7.69
CA GLN A 988 -2.20 -2.37 -6.88
C GLN A 988 -3.06 -1.88 -5.73
N GLN A 989 -2.40 -1.28 -4.75
CA GLN A 989 -3.02 -0.48 -3.69
C GLN A 989 -3.10 0.98 -4.12
N PHE A 990 -4.29 1.39 -4.58
CA PHE A 990 -4.63 2.80 -4.67
C PHE A 990 -4.89 3.34 -3.26
N LEU A 991 -4.12 4.35 -2.85
CA LEU A 991 -4.36 5.01 -1.57
C LEU A 991 -4.79 6.45 -1.86
N LEU A 992 -6.11 6.67 -1.81
CA LEU A 992 -6.68 7.99 -1.85
C LEU A 992 -6.51 8.59 -0.46
N GLN A 993 -5.56 9.51 -0.28
CA GLN A 993 -5.48 10.26 0.96
C GLN A 993 -6.42 11.46 0.85
N PRO A 994 -7.56 11.49 1.57
CA PRO A 994 -8.21 12.76 1.83
C PRO A 994 -7.25 13.67 2.59
N LYS A 995 -7.48 14.99 2.53
CA LYS A 995 -6.72 16.02 3.23
C LYS A 995 -6.27 15.53 4.62
N ILE A 996 -4.95 15.37 4.78
CA ILE A 996 -4.19 15.58 6.02
C ILE A 996 -4.81 14.92 7.28
N PHE A 997 -4.27 13.75 7.63
CA PHE A 997 -4.16 13.11 8.96
C PHE A 997 -5.44 12.92 9.81
N THR A 998 -5.84 11.66 10.00
CA THR A 998 -6.48 11.21 11.24
C THR A 998 -5.46 11.32 12.37
N SER A 999 -5.43 12.45 13.06
CA SER A 999 -4.58 12.62 14.24
C SER A 999 -5.03 11.67 15.35
N LEU A 1000 -4.07 11.04 16.03
CA LEU A 1000 -4.28 10.37 17.33
C LEU A 1000 -5.03 11.26 18.33
N MET A 1001 -4.93 12.58 18.14
CA MET A 1001 -5.51 13.64 18.95
C MET A 1001 -7.04 13.77 18.84
N GLN A 1002 -7.70 13.00 17.97
CA GLN A 1002 -9.15 12.86 18.03
C GLN A 1002 -9.60 12.04 19.26
N ASN A 1003 -8.69 11.34 19.94
CA ASN A 1003 -8.99 10.66 21.20
C ASN A 1003 -8.77 11.60 22.41
N PRO A 1004 -9.83 11.95 23.18
CA PRO A 1004 -9.72 12.89 24.30
C PRO A 1004 -8.84 12.42 25.45
N THR A 1005 -8.75 11.11 25.69
CA THR A 1005 -7.94 10.52 26.77
C THR A 1005 -6.46 10.64 26.46
N LEU A 1006 -6.05 10.24 25.25
CA LEU A 1006 -4.66 10.41 24.79
C LEU A 1006 -4.27 11.90 24.78
N PHE A 1007 -5.15 12.77 24.26
CA PHE A 1007 -4.95 14.22 24.29
C PHE A 1007 -4.68 14.75 25.72
N LYS A 1008 -5.48 14.30 26.70
CA LYS A 1008 -5.30 14.69 28.11
C LYS A 1008 -3.98 14.19 28.67
N LEU A 1009 -3.61 12.93 28.45
CA LEU A 1009 -2.35 12.34 28.94
C LEU A 1009 -1.13 13.02 28.32
N PHE A 1010 -1.18 13.34 27.01
CA PHE A 1010 -0.11 14.10 26.36
C PHE A 1010 0.04 15.52 26.91
N ASN A 1011 -1.04 16.20 27.28
CA ASN A 1011 -0.96 17.51 27.92
C ASN A 1011 -0.45 17.47 29.37
N GLN A 1012 -0.51 16.31 30.03
CA GLN A 1012 0.04 16.13 31.38
C GLN A 1012 1.55 15.86 31.38
N LEU A 1013 2.06 15.26 30.30
CA LEU A 1013 3.49 15.01 30.06
C LEU A 1013 4.20 16.27 29.60
#